data_AF-A0A957VVA7-F1
#
_entry.id   AF-A0A957VVA7-F1
#
_cell.length_a   1.000
_cell.length_b   1.000
_cell.length_c   1.000
_cell.angle_alpha   90.00
_cell.angle_beta   90.00
_cell.angle_gamma   90.00
#
_symmetry.space_group_name_H-M   'P 1'
#
loop_
_entity.id
_entity.type
_entity.pdbx_description
1 polymer ?
#
loop_
_entity_poly.entity_id
_entity_poly.type
_entity_poly.pdbx_seq_one_letter_code
_entity_poly.pdbx_strand_id
1 'polypeptide(L)'
;MNGNQSNSKWALVIEWLVVIAIVALATFLRYWRIGEVPPGFNSDEAVGAVGALTTLREGFKYSYEGQGGGGALGFYFAAVAFYLFGPSIETIRGLAAWAGVVSIFVNYWAVREVFRSTGLNRARWLAGLSTLGLAVSLWHIAASRIAFAGIGVPFLMLPSVYFLWRGLNANTRAQPSNSAISGPQLPISNLQSLISYFPFIASGIFLGGLMYIYLSGVFFPPFYASFFVGQWLIVKLAQKLKWPANPPEAYMTTQFWRLFVTGLTTVLLLLPVVFVLLFRPELEPGTTRASQAIFTNPQINQGDPWGLLWRSIVGNFGGYGISLNWFIGQLPARLTLPPTVGLMVFLGFLISIWQSIRRGQAAHLFTLLWFCVLLLPSILSPDIIPHNLRTIGATTPTYVFAAIFIVTLFESLWAAGQRWLQPNLTENRFIWVARAAGLIIAVGLIWLLWQANSRALYNYFVFYPQTNDAKAAYHVYAVEMAEEINSEPSRDVAFILPRNTAAGDVFRNFTTDFLTELAEPPAAHYWVIDDERTVADDLTAAAAEHNTLRVVRWKTSKHTGADPKEVIPYYLEKYGHYDGTKTFEYFDIDTYQLDIAAPDFHTAESLTSTGITFGDQLALTGYALGNAGITAQVDQPQIASNDLLWLRLDWQKIADHAENLKVSALVYNETGQLVTQVDKLLISNILQVSSSDWAIGANEATYFLITMPPATPPGQYHLRLAVYGAESLNRVPISVDDQPVAGADRLVDLAQFEVTPAQKPVTADDLELALPIQQELLPGLTLVGFETLPGDTVRAGQEVGASVIWQLSGDKLTDDITMQFIAKPEEGKNEFAISEPVDLAGPGYPTSQWQTGEILRGWLKARIPPSFEPGIHKLSLSLSGPTEEIARLPLGDFRVEGWARNFEPPQPQVEIKANYGDQAELVGLDAAANTLSPGDTLSARLYWQAESEFAEDYKVFVQLIGPDGLLHGQVDQIPGGGQFPTTGWLPGEYITDDYAVALASDAPPGDYQIAIGLYNSNTGQRLPVESPDCQSDACLLPGLTVQ
;
A
#
# COMPACT_ATOMS: atom_id res chain seq x y z
N MET A 1 59.26 -10.99 -5.70
CA MET A 1 59.12 -10.39 -4.36
C MET A 1 59.96 -11.11 -3.29
N ASN A 2 61.13 -11.67 -3.63
CA ASN A 2 62.09 -12.17 -2.65
C ASN A 2 63.22 -11.16 -2.53
N GLY A 3 63.17 -10.37 -1.46
CA GLY A 3 64.17 -9.38 -1.09
C GLY A 3 63.98 -9.08 0.38
N ASN A 4 64.82 -9.70 1.20
CA ASN A 4 64.96 -9.37 2.61
C ASN A 4 65.21 -7.86 2.75
N GLN A 5 64.57 -7.26 3.75
CA GLN A 5 64.63 -5.85 4.16
C GLN A 5 63.86 -4.84 3.30
N SER A 6 62.77 -4.30 3.86
CA SER A 6 62.28 -2.95 3.52
C SER A 6 61.38 -2.41 4.63
N ASN A 7 61.95 -2.23 5.82
CA ASN A 7 61.55 -1.11 6.70
C ASN A 7 62.27 0.17 6.21
N SER A 8 62.31 0.42 4.90
CA SER A 8 62.74 1.72 4.41
C SER A 8 61.68 2.74 4.84
N LYS A 9 62.10 3.92 5.31
CA LYS A 9 61.16 4.99 5.68
C LYS A 9 60.18 5.27 4.53
N TRP A 10 60.64 5.17 3.29
CA TRP A 10 59.83 5.33 2.07
C TRP A 10 58.72 4.29 1.92
N ALA A 11 58.96 3.02 2.24
CA ALA A 11 57.91 1.99 2.15
C ALA A 11 56.78 2.24 3.16
N LEU A 12 57.10 2.77 4.34
CA LEU A 12 56.11 3.18 5.34
C LEU A 12 55.34 4.43 4.88
N VAL A 13 56.03 5.42 4.30
CA VAL A 13 55.39 6.62 3.74
C VAL A 13 54.41 6.25 2.63
N ILE A 14 54.81 5.41 1.68
CA ILE A 14 53.93 4.95 0.59
C ILE A 14 52.73 4.18 1.14
N GLU A 15 52.95 3.30 2.11
CA GLU A 15 51.87 2.56 2.79
C GLU A 15 50.82 3.51 3.38
N TRP A 16 51.25 4.54 4.11
CA TRP A 16 50.33 5.55 4.65
C TRP A 16 49.65 6.39 3.56
N LEU A 17 50.37 6.80 2.52
CA LEU A 17 49.76 7.55 1.40
C LEU A 17 48.64 6.75 0.74
N VAL A 18 48.83 5.45 0.53
CA VAL A 18 47.79 4.56 -0.03
C VAL A 18 46.61 4.44 0.92
N VAL A 19 46.85 4.20 2.21
CA VAL A 19 45.76 4.11 3.21
C VAL A 19 44.98 5.42 3.29
N ILE A 20 45.66 6.57 3.34
CA ILE A 20 45.04 7.89 3.37
C ILE A 20 44.22 8.13 2.09
N ALA A 21 44.74 7.77 0.91
CA ALA A 21 43.99 7.91 -0.34
C ALA A 21 42.71 7.06 -0.36
N ILE A 22 42.77 5.81 0.12
CA ILE A 22 41.59 4.93 0.22
C ILE A 22 40.59 5.49 1.23
N VAL A 23 41.05 5.97 2.39
CA VAL A 23 40.18 6.57 3.42
C VAL A 23 39.55 7.87 2.92
N ALA A 24 40.29 8.72 2.19
CA ALA A 24 39.75 9.93 1.58
C ALA A 24 38.66 9.62 0.56
N LEU A 25 38.90 8.64 -0.32
CA LEU A 25 37.88 8.14 -1.25
C LEU A 25 36.65 7.60 -0.51
N ALA A 26 36.87 6.78 0.52
CA ALA A 26 35.80 6.21 1.32
C ALA A 26 34.96 7.30 2.03
N THR A 27 35.62 8.35 2.53
CA THR A 27 35.01 9.50 3.19
C THR A 27 34.16 10.28 2.19
N PHE A 28 34.72 10.61 1.02
CA PHE A 28 33.97 11.31 -0.04
C PHE A 28 32.69 10.55 -0.42
N LEU A 29 32.78 9.24 -0.70
CA LEU A 29 31.62 8.43 -1.07
C LEU A 29 30.56 8.30 0.05
N ARG A 30 30.91 8.55 1.31
CA ARG A 30 29.97 8.40 2.44
C ARG A 30 29.34 9.71 2.89
N TYR A 31 30.04 10.83 2.71
CA TYR A 31 29.56 12.16 3.12
C TYR A 31 29.01 12.99 1.96
N TRP A 32 29.41 12.74 0.72
CA TRP A 32 28.90 13.49 -0.42
C TRP A 32 27.38 13.31 -0.53
N ARG A 33 26.62 14.42 -0.52
CA ARG A 33 25.15 14.45 -0.58
C ARG A 33 24.45 13.59 0.49
N ILE A 34 24.95 13.56 1.72
CA ILE A 34 24.44 12.65 2.78
C ILE A 34 22.99 12.96 3.22
N GLY A 35 22.58 14.24 3.17
CA GLY A 35 21.18 14.64 3.41
C GLY A 35 20.24 14.36 2.23
N GLU A 36 20.76 14.26 1.01
CA GLU A 36 19.93 14.10 -0.21
C GLU A 36 19.86 12.66 -0.73
N VAL A 37 20.88 11.84 -0.44
CA VAL A 37 21.00 10.46 -0.94
C VAL A 37 21.32 9.51 0.22
N PRO A 38 20.41 8.60 0.58
CA PRO A 38 19.09 8.34 -0.03
C PRO A 38 18.08 9.50 0.11
N PRO A 39 17.07 9.60 -0.77
CA PRO A 39 16.06 10.66 -0.70
C PRO A 39 15.23 10.49 0.58
N GLY A 40 14.72 11.56 1.18
CA GLY A 40 13.87 11.46 2.37
C GLY A 40 14.57 10.84 3.60
N PHE A 41 13.78 10.24 4.50
CA PHE A 41 14.25 9.67 5.76
C PHE A 41 13.41 8.44 6.16
N ASN A 42 14.04 7.26 6.19
CA ASN A 42 13.35 6.01 6.45
C ASN A 42 12.92 5.90 7.94
N SER A 43 11.76 5.29 8.20
CA SER A 43 11.23 5.18 9.58
C SER A 43 12.13 4.38 10.53
N ASP A 44 12.89 3.39 10.09
CA ASP A 44 13.84 2.67 10.95
C ASP A 44 15.05 3.54 11.31
N GLU A 45 15.46 4.47 10.43
CA GLU A 45 16.46 5.49 10.78
C GLU A 45 15.89 6.45 11.84
N ALA A 46 14.62 6.82 11.66
CA ALA A 46 13.92 7.72 12.56
C ALA A 46 13.70 7.12 13.95
N VAL A 47 13.48 5.80 14.07
CA VAL A 47 13.50 5.11 15.38
C VAL A 47 14.81 5.39 16.13
N GLY A 48 15.95 5.28 15.44
CA GLY A 48 17.26 5.62 16.00
C GLY A 48 17.38 7.08 16.44
N ALA A 49 16.79 8.00 15.67
CA ALA A 49 16.80 9.43 15.93
C ALA A 49 15.89 9.82 17.11
N VAL A 50 14.65 9.33 17.15
CA VAL A 50 13.73 9.52 18.27
C VAL A 50 14.34 8.93 19.54
N GLY A 51 14.88 7.71 19.50
CA GLY A 51 15.53 7.11 20.66
C GLY A 51 16.76 7.91 21.15
N ALA A 52 17.49 8.58 20.25
CA ALA A 52 18.56 9.50 20.62
C ALA A 52 18.04 10.74 21.36
N LEU A 53 16.95 11.36 20.87
CA LEU A 53 16.28 12.47 21.56
C LEU A 53 15.73 12.03 22.93
N THR A 54 15.07 10.87 22.99
CA THR A 54 14.61 10.28 24.26
C THR A 54 15.76 10.08 25.23
N THR A 55 16.92 9.60 24.77
CA THR A 55 18.11 9.44 25.61
C THR A 55 18.59 10.76 26.19
N LEU A 56 18.59 11.83 25.39
CA LEU A 56 19.01 13.17 25.83
C LEU A 56 18.02 13.79 26.82
N ARG A 57 16.72 13.54 26.67
CA ARG A 57 15.67 14.08 27.54
C ARG A 57 15.50 13.28 28.84
N GLU A 58 15.49 11.96 28.75
CA GLU A 58 15.09 11.05 29.85
C GLU A 58 16.25 10.20 30.40
N GLY A 59 17.41 10.20 29.76
CA GLY A 59 18.58 9.40 30.14
C GLY A 59 18.66 8.02 29.46
N PHE A 60 19.66 7.22 29.85
CA PHE A 60 19.98 5.94 29.21
C PHE A 60 18.93 4.85 29.46
N LYS A 61 18.34 4.30 28.40
CA LYS A 61 17.40 3.16 28.45
C LYS A 61 17.97 1.92 27.75
N TYR A 62 17.59 0.73 28.23
CA TYR A 62 17.94 -0.54 27.58
C TYR A 62 17.09 -0.83 26.33
N SER A 63 15.82 -0.43 26.36
CA SER A 63 14.83 -0.70 25.31
C SER A 63 14.17 0.61 24.87
N TYR A 64 13.94 0.75 23.56
CA TYR A 64 13.28 1.88 22.93
C TYR A 64 12.07 1.42 22.13
N GLU A 65 11.09 2.31 21.98
CA GLU A 65 9.95 2.10 21.10
C GLU A 65 10.42 1.90 19.65
N GLY A 66 9.79 0.97 18.92
CA GLY A 66 10.17 0.65 17.53
C GLY A 66 11.48 -0.15 17.37
N GLN A 67 12.23 -0.41 18.46
CA GLN A 67 13.50 -1.13 18.39
C GLN A 67 13.33 -2.57 17.88
N GLY A 68 13.95 -2.87 16.74
CA GLY A 68 13.85 -4.17 16.08
C GLY A 68 14.73 -5.30 16.65
N GLY A 69 15.42 -5.08 17.79
CA GLY A 69 16.32 -6.04 18.42
C GLY A 69 17.81 -5.71 18.36
N GLY A 70 18.60 -6.25 19.29
CA GLY A 70 19.98 -5.82 19.52
C GLY A 70 20.00 -4.63 20.47
N GLY A 71 20.98 -4.55 21.38
CA GLY A 71 20.92 -3.63 22.52
C GLY A 71 20.95 -2.13 22.21
N ALA A 72 20.98 -1.32 23.28
CA ALA A 72 20.83 0.14 23.22
C ALA A 72 22.05 0.94 22.71
N LEU A 73 23.19 0.30 22.43
CA LEU A 73 24.45 1.04 22.23
C LEU A 73 24.43 1.94 20.98
N GLY A 74 23.68 1.55 19.94
CA GLY A 74 23.48 2.38 18.75
C GLY A 74 22.80 3.72 19.09
N PHE A 75 21.76 3.69 19.92
CA PHE A 75 21.03 4.89 20.36
C PHE A 75 21.92 5.81 21.19
N TYR A 76 22.81 5.24 22.02
CA TYR A 76 23.74 6.05 22.82
C TYR A 76 24.76 6.78 21.95
N PHE A 77 25.28 6.14 20.90
CA PHE A 77 26.14 6.82 19.94
C PHE A 77 25.39 7.91 19.18
N ALA A 78 24.14 7.66 18.80
CA ALA A 78 23.28 8.66 18.14
C ALA A 78 22.99 9.85 19.06
N ALA A 79 22.71 9.62 20.35
CA ALA A 79 22.50 10.67 21.35
C ALA A 79 23.76 11.54 21.53
N VAL A 80 24.95 10.93 21.60
CA VAL A 80 26.21 11.67 21.64
C VAL A 80 26.42 12.48 20.37
N ALA A 81 26.08 11.95 19.19
CA ALA A 81 26.18 12.69 17.94
C ALA A 81 25.22 13.90 17.93
N PHE A 82 23.97 13.73 18.37
CA PHE A 82 22.99 14.81 18.49
C PHE A 82 23.41 15.88 19.49
N TYR A 83 23.99 15.48 20.63
CA TYR A 83 24.54 16.42 21.60
C TYR A 83 25.69 17.28 21.02
N LEU A 84 26.55 16.69 20.17
CA LEU A 84 27.72 17.37 19.63
C LEU A 84 27.43 18.23 18.39
N PHE A 85 26.50 17.79 17.53
CA PHE A 85 26.30 18.38 16.20
C PHE A 85 24.86 18.88 15.96
N GLY A 86 23.96 18.70 16.93
CA GLY A 86 22.54 18.99 16.79
C GLY A 86 21.77 17.85 16.12
N PRO A 87 20.47 17.69 16.43
CA PRO A 87 19.62 16.67 15.81
C PRO A 87 19.30 17.04 14.35
N SER A 88 19.60 16.14 13.43
CA SER A 88 19.29 16.26 12.00
C SER A 88 19.45 14.90 11.29
N ILE A 89 18.91 14.78 10.07
CA ILE A 89 19.13 13.63 9.19
C ILE A 89 20.63 13.48 8.89
N GLU A 90 21.32 14.58 8.65
CA GLU A 90 22.76 14.63 8.35
C GLU A 90 23.59 14.14 9.53
N THR A 91 23.23 14.51 10.76
CA THR A 91 23.97 14.08 11.96
C THR A 91 23.88 12.58 12.15
N ILE A 92 22.67 12.00 12.06
CA ILE A 92 22.50 10.56 12.31
C ILE A 92 23.08 9.70 11.18
N ARG A 93 22.90 10.10 9.91
CA ARG A 93 23.56 9.45 8.77
C ARG A 93 25.07 9.67 8.80
N GLY A 94 25.52 10.84 9.26
CA GLY A 94 26.92 11.18 9.47
C GLY A 94 27.61 10.24 10.46
N LEU A 95 26.93 9.86 11.55
CA LEU A 95 27.42 8.86 12.48
C LEU A 95 27.62 7.49 11.80
N ALA A 96 26.65 7.04 10.99
CA ALA A 96 26.78 5.80 10.22
C ALA A 96 27.94 5.87 9.20
N ALA A 97 28.10 7.02 8.53
CA ALA A 97 29.20 7.30 7.62
C ALA A 97 30.56 7.24 8.33
N TRP A 98 30.65 7.86 9.50
CA TRP A 98 31.83 7.80 10.36
C TRP A 98 32.18 6.35 10.75
N ALA A 99 31.21 5.59 11.26
CA ALA A 99 31.41 4.19 11.64
C ALA A 99 31.90 3.35 10.45
N GLY A 100 31.35 3.60 9.25
CA GLY A 100 31.78 2.98 8.01
C GLY A 100 33.21 3.35 7.59
N VAL A 101 33.59 4.62 7.67
CA VAL A 101 34.97 5.09 7.35
C VAL A 101 35.98 4.50 8.33
N VAL A 102 35.67 4.48 9.63
CA VAL A 102 36.52 3.86 10.65
C VAL A 102 36.67 2.36 10.39
N SER A 103 35.59 1.67 10.03
CA SER A 103 35.63 0.25 9.65
C SER A 103 36.62 0.00 8.50
N ILE A 104 36.60 0.83 7.46
CA ILE A 104 37.52 0.71 6.31
C ILE A 104 38.96 0.97 6.73
N PHE A 105 39.21 1.99 7.56
CA PHE A 105 40.53 2.24 8.10
C PHE A 105 41.07 1.05 8.90
N VAL A 106 40.25 0.49 9.80
CA VAL A 106 40.65 -0.64 10.64
C VAL A 106 40.78 -1.93 9.83
N ASN A 107 39.99 -2.12 8.77
CA ASN A 107 40.07 -3.28 7.89
C ASN A 107 41.49 -3.49 7.33
N TYR A 108 42.15 -2.41 6.91
CA TYR A 108 43.54 -2.49 6.43
C TYR A 108 44.46 -3.15 7.46
N TRP A 109 44.38 -2.68 8.71
CA TRP A 109 45.22 -3.18 9.79
C TRP A 109 44.83 -4.60 10.21
N ALA A 110 43.54 -4.90 10.29
CA ALA A 110 43.04 -6.23 10.63
C ALA A 110 43.49 -7.27 9.60
N VAL A 111 43.27 -7.04 8.30
CA VAL A 111 43.66 -7.97 7.23
C VAL A 111 45.19 -8.11 7.15
N ARG A 112 45.93 -7.01 7.33
CA ARG A 112 47.39 -7.05 7.35
C ARG A 112 47.92 -7.93 8.49
N GLU A 113 47.31 -7.86 9.69
CA GLU A 113 47.71 -8.72 10.81
C GLU A 113 47.27 -10.17 10.59
N VAL A 114 46.06 -10.43 10.09
CA VAL A 114 45.58 -11.79 9.75
C VAL A 114 46.55 -12.51 8.81
N PHE A 115 46.99 -11.83 7.74
CA PHE A 115 47.85 -12.42 6.71
C PHE A 115 49.35 -12.21 6.96
N ARG A 116 49.75 -11.67 8.11
CA ARG A 116 51.15 -11.32 8.39
C ARG A 116 52.12 -12.50 8.26
N SER A 117 51.67 -13.70 8.62
CA SER A 117 52.42 -14.95 8.52
C SER A 117 52.77 -15.36 7.09
N THR A 118 52.03 -14.85 6.09
CA THR A 118 52.29 -15.11 4.66
C THR A 118 53.37 -14.21 4.06
N GLY A 119 53.91 -13.29 4.86
CA GLY A 119 54.92 -12.30 4.47
C GLY A 119 54.35 -10.88 4.44
N LEU A 120 55.11 -9.92 5.00
CA LEU A 120 54.62 -8.55 5.23
C LEU A 120 54.17 -7.85 3.95
N ASN A 121 54.91 -7.99 2.85
CA ASN A 121 54.55 -7.36 1.58
C ASN A 121 53.27 -7.96 0.98
N ARG A 122 53.11 -9.28 1.05
CA ARG A 122 51.88 -9.94 0.61
C ARG A 122 50.69 -9.48 1.45
N ALA A 123 50.85 -9.42 2.77
CA ALA A 123 49.82 -8.94 3.70
C ALA A 123 49.41 -7.48 3.41
N ARG A 124 50.37 -6.60 3.08
CA ARG A 124 50.09 -5.20 2.68
C ARG A 124 49.25 -5.11 1.41
N TRP A 125 49.56 -5.92 0.40
CA TRP A 125 48.78 -5.95 -0.85
C TRP A 125 47.37 -6.50 -0.63
N LEU A 126 47.23 -7.59 0.13
CA LEU A 126 45.93 -8.15 0.48
C LEU A 126 45.08 -7.13 1.24
N ALA A 127 45.66 -6.46 2.24
CA ALA A 127 45.00 -5.42 3.01
C ALA A 127 44.62 -4.20 2.15
N GLY A 128 45.51 -3.72 1.29
CA GLY A 128 45.24 -2.57 0.42
C GLY A 128 44.12 -2.84 -0.57
N LEU A 129 44.16 -3.99 -1.26
CA LEU A 129 43.14 -4.36 -2.24
C LEU A 129 41.79 -4.69 -1.61
N SER A 130 41.76 -5.39 -0.47
CA SER A 130 40.50 -5.66 0.22
C SER A 130 39.88 -4.38 0.78
N THR A 131 40.69 -3.45 1.29
CA THR A 131 40.23 -2.15 1.81
C THR A 131 39.73 -1.25 0.69
N LEU A 132 40.42 -1.21 -0.46
CA LEU A 132 39.93 -0.50 -1.65
C LEU A 132 38.59 -1.08 -2.12
N GLY A 133 38.48 -2.41 -2.21
CA GLY A 133 37.23 -3.09 -2.58
C GLY A 133 36.08 -2.76 -1.63
N LEU A 134 36.34 -2.74 -0.32
CA LEU A 134 35.36 -2.36 0.70
C LEU A 134 34.98 -0.86 0.60
N ALA A 135 35.95 0.01 0.31
CA ALA A 135 35.72 1.45 0.18
C ALA A 135 34.73 1.80 -0.93
N VAL A 136 34.79 1.08 -2.06
CA VAL A 136 33.90 1.25 -3.24
C VAL A 136 32.73 0.27 -3.30
N SER A 137 32.58 -0.58 -2.28
CA SER A 137 31.49 -1.55 -2.19
C SER A 137 30.13 -0.85 -2.06
N LEU A 138 29.22 -1.10 -3.01
CA LEU A 138 27.87 -0.54 -2.99
C LEU A 138 27.16 -0.81 -1.66
N TRP A 139 27.16 -2.06 -1.20
CA TRP A 139 26.45 -2.45 0.02
C TRP A 139 27.05 -1.87 1.28
N HIS A 140 28.38 -1.76 1.35
CA HIS A 140 29.00 -1.10 2.48
C HIS A 140 28.74 0.41 2.45
N ILE A 141 28.73 1.05 1.26
CA ILE A 141 28.41 2.46 1.11
C ILE A 141 26.98 2.71 1.56
N ALA A 142 26.01 1.99 1.01
CA ALA A 142 24.60 2.09 1.37
C ALA A 142 24.39 1.90 2.88
N ALA A 143 24.94 0.83 3.47
CA ALA A 143 24.83 0.57 4.91
C ALA A 143 25.49 1.64 5.78
N SER A 144 26.52 2.35 5.28
CA SER A 144 27.16 3.47 5.98
C SER A 144 26.55 4.83 5.64
N ARG A 145 25.44 4.87 4.91
CA ARG A 145 24.70 6.11 4.58
C ARG A 145 23.26 6.09 5.09
N ILE A 146 22.78 4.92 5.50
CA ILE A 146 21.54 4.75 6.25
C ILE A 146 21.89 4.53 7.72
N ALA A 147 21.18 5.19 8.62
CA ALA A 147 21.43 5.14 10.06
C ALA A 147 20.99 3.83 10.74
N PHE A 148 21.13 2.69 10.06
CA PHE A 148 20.80 1.38 10.60
C PHE A 148 21.94 0.82 11.46
N ALA A 149 21.58 0.11 12.53
CA ALA A 149 22.54 -0.49 13.46
C ALA A 149 23.52 -1.48 12.81
N GLY A 150 23.19 -2.04 11.64
CA GLY A 150 24.00 -3.04 10.94
C GLY A 150 25.44 -2.60 10.65
N ILE A 151 25.70 -1.32 10.34
CA ILE A 151 27.07 -0.82 10.11
C ILE A 151 27.93 -0.84 11.37
N GLY A 152 27.32 -0.87 12.55
CA GLY A 152 28.03 -1.03 13.80
C GLY A 152 28.67 -2.43 13.97
N VAL A 153 28.23 -3.42 13.19
CA VAL A 153 28.86 -4.76 13.14
C VAL A 153 30.32 -4.66 12.68
N PRO A 154 30.65 -4.22 11.44
CA PRO A 154 32.06 -4.07 11.03
C PRO A 154 32.84 -3.09 11.91
N PHE A 155 32.17 -2.05 12.45
CA PHE A 155 32.80 -1.07 13.33
C PHE A 155 33.36 -1.67 14.62
N LEU A 156 32.67 -2.60 15.28
CA LEU A 156 33.19 -3.31 16.45
C LEU A 156 33.95 -4.60 16.09
N MET A 157 33.50 -5.31 15.06
CA MET A 157 34.07 -6.58 14.62
C MET A 157 35.55 -6.46 14.22
N LEU A 158 35.89 -5.45 13.41
CA LEU A 158 37.24 -5.31 12.84
C LEU A 158 38.31 -4.96 13.89
N PRO A 159 38.07 -4.05 14.85
CA PRO A 159 38.96 -3.87 15.99
C PRO A 159 39.19 -5.17 16.77
N SER A 160 38.14 -5.98 17.00
CA SER A 160 38.30 -7.28 17.65
C SER A 160 39.26 -8.19 16.88
N VAL A 161 39.08 -8.32 15.56
CA VAL A 161 39.96 -9.13 14.70
C VAL A 161 41.39 -8.58 14.74
N TYR A 162 41.57 -7.27 14.64
CA TYR A 162 42.89 -6.63 14.68
C TYR A 162 43.64 -6.95 15.98
N PHE A 163 43.01 -6.73 17.13
CA PHE A 163 43.66 -6.95 18.43
C PHE A 163 43.94 -8.44 18.67
N LEU A 164 43.03 -9.34 18.31
CA LEU A 164 43.25 -10.77 18.38
C LEU A 164 44.50 -11.18 17.59
N TRP A 165 44.57 -10.81 16.31
CA TRP A 165 45.69 -11.21 15.44
C TRP A 165 46.99 -10.50 15.79
N ARG A 166 46.94 -9.25 16.25
CA ARG A 166 48.11 -8.56 16.80
C ARG A 166 48.67 -9.31 18.02
N GLY A 167 47.79 -9.78 18.91
CA GLY A 167 48.17 -10.61 20.07
C GLY A 167 48.77 -11.96 19.67
N LEU A 168 48.15 -12.66 18.72
CA LEU A 168 48.66 -13.94 18.20
C LEU A 168 50.04 -13.79 17.55
N ASN A 169 50.23 -12.77 16.70
CA ASN A 169 51.47 -12.52 15.97
C ASN A 169 52.63 -12.02 16.86
N ALA A 170 52.33 -11.21 17.89
CA ALA A 170 53.35 -10.69 18.81
C ALA A 170 54.04 -11.82 19.57
N ASN A 171 53.29 -12.87 19.92
CA ASN A 171 53.77 -13.98 20.74
C ASN A 171 54.49 -15.08 19.94
N THR A 172 54.27 -15.18 18.63
CA THR A 172 55.06 -16.08 17.78
C THR A 172 56.51 -15.61 17.57
N ARG A 173 56.81 -14.33 17.84
CA ARG A 173 58.17 -13.75 17.74
C ARG A 173 59.05 -14.00 18.97
N ALA A 174 58.46 -14.34 20.11
CA ALA A 174 59.20 -14.76 21.29
C ALA A 174 59.44 -16.28 21.18
N GLN A 175 60.49 -16.71 20.49
CA GLN A 175 60.84 -18.14 20.50
C GLN A 175 61.37 -18.57 21.89
N PRO A 176 61.18 -19.85 22.26
CA PRO A 176 61.45 -20.37 23.58
C PRO A 176 62.95 -20.61 23.75
N SER A 177 63.52 -20.12 24.85
CA SER A 177 64.74 -20.72 25.39
C SER A 177 64.41 -22.17 25.74
N ASN A 178 65.23 -23.09 25.24
CA ASN A 178 65.18 -24.53 25.53
C ASN A 178 64.90 -24.84 27.00
N SER A 179 63.67 -25.21 27.31
CA SER A 179 63.37 -26.05 28.48
C SER A 179 62.12 -26.87 28.16
N ALA A 180 62.31 -28.19 28.18
CA ALA A 180 61.30 -29.20 27.97
C ALA A 180 60.08 -29.04 28.91
N ILE A 181 58.90 -29.24 28.34
CA ILE A 181 57.64 -29.69 28.94
C ILE A 181 57.29 -29.06 30.31
N SER A 182 56.35 -28.12 30.30
CA SER A 182 55.32 -28.04 31.34
C SER A 182 54.06 -27.42 30.74
N GLY A 183 52.88 -27.85 31.20
CA GLY A 183 51.56 -27.49 30.67
C GLY A 183 51.20 -25.99 30.77
N PRO A 184 49.91 -25.62 30.76
CA PRO A 184 49.48 -24.23 30.80
C PRO A 184 49.96 -23.56 32.11
N GLN A 185 51.13 -22.91 32.11
CA GLN A 185 51.64 -22.18 33.27
C GLN A 185 50.67 -21.05 33.64
N LEU A 186 50.48 -20.82 34.94
CA LEU A 186 49.58 -19.80 35.51
C LEU A 186 49.89 -18.39 35.00
N PRO A 187 48.89 -17.49 34.93
CA PRO A 187 48.75 -16.59 33.79
C PRO A 187 49.51 -15.26 33.92
N ILE A 188 49.98 -14.88 35.11
CA ILE A 188 50.56 -13.55 35.37
C ILE A 188 51.70 -13.70 36.38
N SER A 189 52.93 -13.41 35.96
CA SER A 189 54.11 -13.45 36.83
C SER A 189 54.83 -12.11 36.94
N ASN A 190 54.56 -11.17 36.03
CA ASN A 190 55.11 -9.81 36.03
C ASN A 190 54.27 -8.83 35.17
N LEU A 191 54.58 -7.54 35.23
CA LEU A 191 53.89 -6.48 34.47
C LEU A 191 53.91 -6.73 32.94
N GLN A 192 55.02 -7.26 32.42
CA GLN A 192 55.18 -7.59 31.00
C GLN A 192 54.20 -8.68 30.54
N SER A 193 53.99 -9.71 31.38
CA SER A 193 53.03 -10.77 31.13
C SER A 193 51.60 -10.22 31.10
N LEU A 194 51.27 -9.27 31.99
CA LEU A 194 49.98 -8.58 32.07
C LEU A 194 49.69 -7.74 30.82
N ILE A 195 50.67 -6.96 30.35
CA ILE A 195 50.58 -6.20 29.09
C ILE A 195 50.35 -7.12 27.88
N SER A 196 50.89 -8.35 27.90
CA SER A 196 50.70 -9.31 26.79
C SER A 196 49.25 -9.80 26.64
N TYR A 197 48.40 -9.65 27.66
CA TYR A 197 46.97 -9.96 27.59
C TYR A 197 46.11 -8.82 27.06
N PHE A 198 46.62 -7.58 27.03
CA PHE A 198 45.83 -6.43 26.60
C PHE A 198 45.16 -6.61 25.23
N PRO A 199 45.82 -7.12 24.17
CA PRO A 199 45.16 -7.34 22.89
C PRO A 199 44.00 -8.36 22.96
N PHE A 200 44.09 -9.34 23.86
CA PHE A 200 43.05 -10.35 24.06
C PHE A 200 41.86 -9.79 24.86
N ILE A 201 42.13 -8.96 25.87
CA ILE A 201 41.09 -8.22 26.60
C ILE A 201 40.38 -7.25 25.64
N ALA A 202 41.14 -6.43 24.89
CA ALA A 202 40.58 -5.50 23.91
C ALA A 202 39.73 -6.23 22.86
N SER A 203 40.22 -7.36 22.33
CA SER A 203 39.43 -8.20 21.43
C SER A 203 38.13 -8.66 22.09
N GLY A 204 38.17 -9.15 23.33
CA GLY A 204 36.98 -9.57 24.05
C GLY A 204 35.99 -8.43 24.33
N ILE A 205 36.47 -7.20 24.54
CA ILE A 205 35.63 -6.02 24.73
C ILE A 205 34.81 -5.72 23.48
N PHE A 206 35.49 -5.60 22.34
CA PHE A 206 34.84 -5.34 21.06
C PHE A 206 33.92 -6.49 20.63
N LEU A 207 34.32 -7.74 20.92
CA LEU A 207 33.51 -8.93 20.65
C LEU A 207 32.22 -8.96 21.47
N GLY A 208 32.28 -8.63 22.78
CA GLY A 208 31.11 -8.55 23.66
C GLY A 208 30.17 -7.39 23.30
N GLY A 209 30.72 -6.27 22.82
CA GLY A 209 29.95 -5.09 22.41
C GLY A 209 29.02 -5.32 21.21
N LEU A 210 29.28 -6.33 20.37
CA LEU A 210 28.51 -6.57 19.14
C LEU A 210 27.02 -6.81 19.39
N MET A 211 26.67 -7.54 20.45
CA MET A 211 25.25 -7.81 20.79
C MET A 211 24.51 -6.58 21.30
N TYR A 212 25.23 -5.57 21.80
CA TYR A 212 24.63 -4.32 22.23
C TYR A 212 24.31 -3.37 21.08
N ILE A 213 24.73 -3.69 19.85
CA ILE A 213 24.41 -2.89 18.67
C ILE A 213 23.39 -3.60 17.79
N TYR A 214 23.66 -4.86 17.41
CA TYR A 214 22.87 -5.52 16.40
C TYR A 214 22.81 -7.03 16.62
N LEU A 215 21.63 -7.61 16.40
CA LEU A 215 21.36 -9.02 16.73
C LEU A 215 22.28 -10.01 15.98
N SER A 216 22.70 -9.68 14.74
CA SER A 216 23.63 -10.54 14.00
C SER A 216 25.02 -10.65 14.66
N GLY A 217 25.34 -9.76 15.60
CA GLY A 217 26.55 -9.80 16.42
C GLY A 217 26.71 -11.10 17.22
N VAL A 218 25.59 -11.78 17.53
CA VAL A 218 25.55 -13.09 18.24
C VAL A 218 26.40 -14.15 17.55
N PHE A 219 26.53 -14.10 16.23
CA PHE A 219 27.25 -15.12 15.46
C PHE A 219 28.77 -14.96 15.52
N PHE A 220 29.29 -13.83 16.03
CA PHE A 220 30.72 -13.56 16.04
C PHE A 220 31.51 -14.31 17.15
N PRO A 221 31.02 -14.38 18.41
CA PRO A 221 31.69 -15.21 19.43
C PRO A 221 31.76 -16.72 19.07
N PRO A 222 30.68 -17.36 18.56
CA PRO A 222 30.74 -18.72 18.05
C PRO A 222 31.69 -18.89 16.86
N PHE A 223 31.85 -17.87 16.01
CA PHE A 223 32.86 -17.87 14.95
C PHE A 223 34.28 -17.99 15.52
N TYR A 224 34.64 -17.25 16.57
CA TYR A 224 35.97 -17.37 17.18
C TYR A 224 36.21 -18.78 17.71
N ALA A 225 35.22 -19.33 18.42
CA ALA A 225 35.30 -20.70 18.94
C ALA A 225 35.45 -21.72 17.79
N SER A 226 34.63 -21.63 16.74
CA SER A 226 34.68 -22.56 15.61
C SER A 226 36.00 -22.48 14.84
N PHE A 227 36.62 -21.30 14.73
CA PHE A 227 37.95 -21.16 14.15
C PHE A 227 39.03 -21.90 14.93
N PHE A 228 39.12 -21.70 16.25
CA PHE A 228 40.16 -22.35 17.04
C PHE A 228 39.99 -23.86 17.12
N VAL A 229 38.74 -24.34 17.24
CA VAL A 229 38.41 -25.77 17.17
C VAL A 229 38.72 -26.34 15.79
N GLY A 230 38.30 -25.67 14.72
CA GLY A 230 38.55 -26.08 13.33
C GLY A 230 40.03 -26.14 12.99
N GLN A 231 40.81 -25.15 13.44
CA GLN A 231 42.26 -25.15 13.27
C GLN A 231 42.89 -26.34 14.01
N TRP A 232 42.48 -26.59 15.26
CA TRP A 232 42.97 -27.72 16.04
C TRP A 232 42.66 -29.05 15.36
N LEU A 233 41.44 -29.23 14.84
CA LEU A 233 41.03 -30.42 14.09
C LEU A 233 41.86 -30.60 12.81
N ILE A 234 42.07 -29.54 12.02
CA ILE A 234 42.87 -29.60 10.79
C ILE A 234 44.32 -29.96 11.11
N VAL A 235 44.92 -29.38 12.15
CA VAL A 235 46.27 -29.72 12.59
C VAL A 235 46.36 -31.19 13.02
N LYS A 236 45.38 -31.69 13.80
CA LYS A 236 45.32 -33.10 14.21
C LYS A 236 45.12 -34.05 13.03
N LEU A 237 44.26 -33.69 12.08
CA LEU A 237 44.01 -34.46 10.87
C LEU A 237 45.26 -34.49 9.97
N ALA A 238 45.94 -33.36 9.80
CA ALA A 238 47.19 -33.26 9.04
C ALA A 238 48.29 -34.14 9.64
N GLN A 239 48.41 -34.15 10.98
CA GLN A 239 49.30 -35.05 11.72
C GLN A 239 48.94 -36.53 11.48
N LYS A 240 47.63 -36.87 11.53
CA LYS A 240 47.14 -38.24 11.31
C LYS A 240 47.36 -38.73 9.87
N LEU A 241 47.11 -37.87 8.87
CA LEU A 241 47.21 -38.20 7.44
C LEU A 241 48.61 -38.03 6.85
N LYS A 242 49.61 -37.65 7.67
CA LYS A 242 51.00 -37.40 7.23
C LYS A 242 51.09 -36.42 6.05
N TRP A 243 50.26 -35.37 6.04
CA TRP A 243 50.42 -34.26 5.09
C TRP A 243 51.81 -33.60 5.27
N PRO A 244 52.38 -33.00 4.21
CA PRO A 244 53.82 -32.71 4.18
C PRO A 244 54.28 -31.75 5.29
N ALA A 245 55.49 -32.04 5.78
CA ALA A 245 56.41 -31.34 6.69
C ALA A 245 55.80 -30.42 7.78
N ASN A 246 55.69 -30.95 9.01
CA ASN A 246 55.49 -30.25 10.28
C ASN A 246 54.37 -29.20 10.28
N PRO A 247 53.09 -29.61 10.39
CA PRO A 247 52.00 -28.66 10.60
C PRO A 247 52.27 -27.83 11.87
N PRO A 248 52.01 -26.52 11.84
CA PRO A 248 52.19 -25.67 13.02
C PRO A 248 51.34 -26.17 14.19
N GLU A 249 51.83 -26.00 15.42
CA GLU A 249 50.99 -26.26 16.60
C GLU A 249 49.75 -25.37 16.56
N ALA A 250 48.60 -25.92 16.98
CA ALA A 250 47.35 -25.19 16.99
C ALA A 250 47.42 -24.01 17.96
N TYR A 251 46.76 -22.89 17.66
CA TYR A 251 46.71 -21.76 18.60
C TYR A 251 46.05 -22.16 19.92
N MET A 252 45.06 -23.05 19.87
CA MET A 252 44.38 -23.57 21.06
C MET A 252 45.32 -24.34 22.00
N THR A 253 46.40 -24.95 21.50
CA THR A 253 47.38 -25.65 22.33
C THR A 253 48.46 -24.71 22.87
N THR A 254 48.81 -23.65 22.13
CA THR A 254 49.93 -22.74 22.48
C THR A 254 49.50 -21.46 23.19
N GLN A 255 48.23 -21.04 23.06
CA GLN A 255 47.73 -19.74 23.52
C GLN A 255 46.45 -19.86 24.36
N PHE A 256 46.16 -21.04 24.93
CA PHE A 256 44.88 -21.33 25.61
C PHE A 256 44.42 -20.23 26.58
N TRP A 257 45.26 -19.84 27.55
CA TRP A 257 44.87 -18.84 28.56
C TRP A 257 44.55 -17.46 27.98
N ARG A 258 45.23 -17.07 26.89
CA ARG A 258 44.97 -15.78 26.22
C ARG A 258 43.65 -15.78 25.45
N LEU A 259 43.35 -16.90 24.78
CA LEU A 259 42.06 -17.12 24.14
C LEU A 259 40.93 -17.22 25.18
N PHE A 260 41.19 -17.88 26.31
CA PHE A 260 40.27 -17.92 27.45
C PHE A 260 39.97 -16.51 27.98
N VAL A 261 40.97 -15.63 28.11
CA VAL A 261 40.75 -14.23 28.51
C VAL A 261 39.88 -13.47 27.50
N THR A 262 40.04 -13.72 26.20
CA THR A 262 39.16 -13.13 25.17
C THR A 262 37.71 -13.59 25.39
N GLY A 263 37.51 -14.90 25.58
CA GLY A 263 36.20 -15.50 25.84
C GLY A 263 35.58 -15.03 27.16
N LEU A 264 36.35 -14.99 28.25
CA LEU A 264 35.91 -14.54 29.57
C LEU A 264 35.48 -13.07 29.52
N THR A 265 36.28 -12.20 28.91
CA THR A 265 35.95 -10.77 28.76
C THR A 265 34.66 -10.59 27.96
N THR A 266 34.50 -11.37 26.89
CA THR A 266 33.27 -11.39 26.08
C THR A 266 32.06 -11.83 26.90
N VAL A 267 32.17 -12.95 27.63
CA VAL A 267 31.08 -13.49 28.47
C VAL A 267 30.69 -12.49 29.55
N LEU A 268 31.66 -11.90 30.26
CA LEU A 268 31.40 -10.90 31.30
C LEU A 268 30.62 -9.70 30.76
N LEU A 269 30.96 -9.23 29.55
CA LEU A 269 30.22 -8.15 28.90
C LEU A 269 28.83 -8.57 28.42
N LEU A 270 28.61 -9.84 28.09
CA LEU A 270 27.31 -10.34 27.68
C LEU A 270 26.39 -10.68 28.85
N LEU A 271 26.90 -10.78 30.09
CA LEU A 271 26.09 -11.10 31.26
C LEU A 271 24.85 -10.21 31.44
N PRO A 272 24.90 -8.87 31.26
CA PRO A 272 23.70 -8.04 31.35
C PRO A 272 22.66 -8.37 30.26
N VAL A 273 23.08 -8.63 29.03
CA VAL A 273 22.16 -9.04 27.94
C VAL A 273 21.54 -10.40 28.25
N VAL A 274 22.34 -11.36 28.72
CA VAL A 274 21.86 -12.67 29.16
C VAL A 274 20.87 -12.52 30.32
N PHE A 275 21.13 -11.61 31.27
CA PHE A 275 20.21 -11.31 32.36
C PHE A 275 18.88 -10.77 31.84
N VAL A 276 18.90 -9.82 30.90
CA VAL A 276 17.66 -9.29 30.30
C VAL A 276 16.90 -10.39 29.56
N LEU A 277 17.58 -11.19 28.74
CA LEU A 277 16.96 -12.29 28.00
C LEU A 277 16.29 -13.33 28.91
N LEU A 278 16.88 -13.63 30.07
CA LEU A 278 16.38 -14.65 30.99
C LEU A 278 15.33 -14.13 31.97
N PHE A 279 15.46 -12.88 32.43
CA PHE A 279 14.66 -12.34 33.54
C PHE A 279 13.74 -11.19 33.16
N ARG A 280 13.99 -10.50 32.04
CA ARG A 280 13.22 -9.36 31.55
C ARG A 280 13.02 -9.42 30.01
N PRO A 281 12.52 -10.55 29.47
CA PRO A 281 12.45 -10.76 28.02
C PRO A 281 11.60 -9.71 27.29
N GLU A 282 10.68 -9.05 27.98
CA GLU A 282 9.88 -7.94 27.45
C GLU A 282 10.70 -6.71 27.07
N LEU A 283 11.93 -6.57 27.58
CA LEU A 283 12.84 -5.47 27.21
C LEU A 283 13.67 -5.79 25.96
N GLU A 284 13.63 -7.02 25.43
CA GLU A 284 14.37 -7.44 24.22
C GLU A 284 13.42 -8.00 23.13
N PRO A 285 12.61 -7.12 22.49
CA PRO A 285 11.61 -7.52 21.48
C PRO A 285 12.22 -8.15 20.22
N GLY A 286 13.53 -8.02 20.01
CA GLY A 286 14.27 -8.65 18.92
C GLY A 286 14.19 -10.17 18.87
N THR A 287 13.97 -10.82 20.02
CA THR A 287 13.81 -12.27 20.10
C THR A 287 12.52 -12.75 19.42
N THR A 288 11.42 -12.02 19.63
CA THR A 288 10.14 -12.27 18.97
C THR A 288 10.25 -12.08 17.47
N ARG A 289 10.86 -10.98 17.00
CA ARG A 289 11.11 -10.74 15.57
C ARG A 289 12.00 -11.82 14.93
N ALA A 290 13.02 -12.28 15.63
CA ALA A 290 13.88 -13.36 15.12
C ALA A 290 13.10 -14.67 14.94
N SER A 291 12.15 -14.98 15.84
CA SER A 291 11.31 -16.17 15.72
C SER A 291 10.30 -16.08 14.58
N GLN A 292 9.91 -14.86 14.17
CA GLN A 292 9.05 -14.64 13.01
C GLN A 292 9.81 -14.84 11.69
N ALA A 293 11.10 -14.46 11.63
CA ALA A 293 11.88 -14.52 10.40
C ALA A 293 12.58 -15.88 10.15
N ILE A 294 12.62 -16.78 11.13
CA ILE A 294 13.38 -18.03 11.03
C ILE A 294 12.77 -19.00 10.01
N PHE A 295 13.61 -19.77 9.31
CA PHE A 295 13.18 -20.73 8.28
C PHE A 295 12.19 -21.81 8.78
N THR A 296 12.11 -22.04 10.10
CA THR A 296 11.15 -22.99 10.68
C THR A 296 9.74 -22.41 10.85
N ASN A 297 9.53 -21.10 10.61
CA ASN A 297 8.22 -20.49 10.66
C ASN A 297 7.32 -21.05 9.52
N PRO A 298 6.17 -21.69 9.84
CA PRO A 298 5.25 -22.24 8.84
C PRO A 298 4.77 -21.23 7.80
N GLN A 299 4.61 -19.96 8.18
CA GLN A 299 4.20 -18.89 7.26
C GLN A 299 5.26 -18.62 6.18
N ILE A 300 6.54 -18.83 6.50
CA ILE A 300 7.65 -18.61 5.56
C ILE A 300 7.92 -19.89 4.75
N ASN A 301 7.96 -21.04 5.41
CA ASN A 301 8.35 -22.29 4.74
C ASN A 301 7.26 -22.96 3.92
N GLN A 302 6.00 -22.61 4.13
CA GLN A 302 4.85 -23.16 3.38
C GLN A 302 4.86 -24.70 3.35
N GLY A 303 5.34 -25.34 4.43
CA GLY A 303 5.44 -26.80 4.56
C GLY A 303 6.79 -27.43 4.16
N ASP A 304 7.76 -26.67 3.64
CA ASP A 304 9.09 -27.17 3.23
C ASP A 304 10.27 -26.44 3.92
N PRO A 305 10.47 -26.61 5.23
CA PRO A 305 11.55 -25.92 5.96
C PRO A 305 12.95 -26.31 5.47
N TRP A 306 13.16 -27.58 5.10
CA TRP A 306 14.48 -28.07 4.71
C TRP A 306 14.85 -27.69 3.27
N GLY A 307 13.92 -27.76 2.33
CA GLY A 307 14.15 -27.28 0.98
C GLY A 307 14.27 -25.76 0.94
N LEU A 308 13.56 -25.01 1.79
CA LEU A 308 13.77 -23.57 1.96
C LEU A 308 15.16 -23.27 2.53
N LEU A 309 15.61 -23.98 3.57
CA LEU A 309 16.96 -23.82 4.12
C LEU A 309 18.03 -24.09 3.06
N TRP A 310 17.88 -25.16 2.27
CA TRP A 310 18.80 -25.48 1.17
C TRP A 310 18.84 -24.37 0.11
N ARG A 311 17.67 -23.89 -0.33
CA ARG A 311 17.55 -22.74 -1.25
C ARG A 311 18.22 -21.49 -0.69
N SER A 312 18.06 -21.23 0.61
CA SER A 312 18.70 -20.12 1.31
C SER A 312 20.21 -20.23 1.35
N ILE A 313 20.76 -21.42 1.63
CA ILE A 313 22.21 -21.69 1.57
C ILE A 313 22.73 -21.40 0.16
N VAL A 314 22.14 -22.03 -0.87
CA VAL A 314 22.59 -21.88 -2.25
C VAL A 314 22.46 -20.44 -2.73
N GLY A 315 21.36 -19.77 -2.41
CA GLY A 315 21.10 -18.38 -2.78
C GLY A 315 22.06 -17.40 -2.12
N ASN A 316 22.40 -17.58 -0.83
CA ASN A 316 23.37 -16.74 -0.14
C ASN A 316 24.78 -16.88 -0.73
N PHE A 317 25.27 -18.10 -0.94
CA PHE A 317 26.56 -18.32 -1.59
C PHE A 317 26.56 -17.78 -3.03
N GLY A 318 25.49 -18.04 -3.77
CA GLY A 318 25.29 -17.55 -5.13
C GLY A 318 25.30 -16.02 -5.23
N GLY A 319 24.62 -15.32 -4.32
CA GLY A 319 24.56 -13.85 -4.28
C GLY A 319 25.93 -13.19 -4.10
N TYR A 320 26.82 -13.82 -3.32
CA TYR A 320 28.21 -13.39 -3.14
C TYR A 320 29.18 -13.93 -4.21
N GLY A 321 28.66 -14.48 -5.30
CA GLY A 321 29.43 -14.96 -6.44
C GLY A 321 29.99 -16.36 -6.31
N ILE A 322 29.71 -17.09 -5.22
CA ILE A 322 30.08 -18.51 -5.08
C ILE A 322 28.95 -19.36 -5.63
N SER A 323 28.93 -19.55 -6.95
CA SER A 323 27.92 -20.33 -7.66
C SER A 323 28.58 -21.41 -8.51
N LEU A 324 27.93 -22.55 -8.71
CA LEU A 324 28.34 -23.51 -9.74
C LEU A 324 27.77 -23.14 -11.12
N ASN A 325 26.79 -22.22 -11.15
CA ASN A 325 26.08 -21.84 -12.38
C ASN A 325 26.99 -21.08 -13.39
N TRP A 326 28.13 -20.54 -12.92
CA TRP A 326 29.17 -19.98 -13.78
C TRP A 326 29.58 -20.92 -14.91
N PHE A 327 29.61 -22.23 -14.65
CA PHE A 327 30.10 -23.24 -15.59
C PHE A 327 29.05 -23.72 -16.60
N ILE A 328 27.78 -23.39 -16.36
CA ILE A 328 26.66 -23.71 -17.27
C ILE A 328 26.07 -22.47 -17.94
N GLY A 329 26.76 -21.33 -17.86
CA GLY A 329 26.38 -20.08 -18.53
C GLY A 329 25.22 -19.32 -17.89
N GLN A 330 24.75 -19.72 -16.71
CA GLN A 330 23.66 -19.06 -15.99
C GLN A 330 24.19 -18.16 -14.87
N LEU A 331 23.93 -16.86 -14.96
CA LEU A 331 24.22 -15.93 -13.87
C LEU A 331 23.09 -15.97 -12.84
N PRO A 332 23.39 -15.94 -11.52
CA PRO A 332 22.35 -15.74 -10.51
C PRO A 332 21.61 -14.43 -10.79
N ALA A 333 20.27 -14.48 -10.86
CA ALA A 333 19.45 -13.32 -11.22
C ALA A 333 19.58 -12.14 -10.24
N ARG A 334 20.10 -12.37 -9.02
CA ARG A 334 20.24 -11.39 -7.94
C ARG A 334 21.62 -11.46 -7.29
N LEU A 335 22.65 -11.08 -8.03
CA LEU A 335 23.99 -10.98 -7.46
C LEU A 335 24.10 -9.74 -6.54
N THR A 336 24.62 -9.93 -5.34
CA THR A 336 25.05 -8.86 -4.42
C THR A 336 26.26 -8.13 -4.99
N LEU A 337 27.09 -8.81 -5.78
CA LEU A 337 28.32 -8.29 -6.36
C LEU A 337 28.23 -8.22 -7.88
N PRO A 338 28.92 -7.28 -8.55
CA PRO A 338 29.07 -7.35 -9.99
C PRO A 338 29.67 -8.70 -10.43
N PRO A 339 29.26 -9.28 -11.57
CA PRO A 339 29.70 -10.63 -11.97
C PRO A 339 31.23 -10.81 -11.99
N THR A 340 31.96 -9.79 -12.41
CA THR A 340 33.43 -9.80 -12.45
C THR A 340 34.04 -9.93 -11.04
N VAL A 341 33.49 -9.20 -10.07
CA VAL A 341 33.89 -9.28 -8.66
C VAL A 341 33.52 -10.64 -8.09
N GLY A 342 32.30 -11.12 -8.38
CA GLY A 342 31.82 -12.43 -7.95
C GLY A 342 32.73 -13.58 -8.38
N LEU A 343 33.21 -13.56 -9.63
CA LEU A 343 34.18 -14.55 -10.12
C LEU A 343 35.52 -14.49 -9.37
N MET A 344 36.03 -13.29 -9.08
CA MET A 344 37.26 -13.13 -8.29
C MET A 344 37.09 -13.68 -6.88
N VAL A 345 35.93 -13.45 -6.25
CA VAL A 345 35.58 -13.99 -4.94
C VAL A 345 35.53 -15.52 -4.99
N PHE A 346 34.86 -16.10 -5.99
CA PHE A 346 34.80 -17.54 -6.16
C PHE A 346 36.19 -18.19 -6.27
N LEU A 347 37.05 -17.67 -7.14
CA LEU A 347 38.40 -18.20 -7.32
C LEU A 347 39.26 -17.99 -6.06
N GLY A 348 39.14 -16.84 -5.40
CA GLY A 348 39.81 -16.57 -4.11
C GLY A 348 39.35 -17.50 -2.99
N PHE A 349 38.06 -17.85 -2.96
CA PHE A 349 37.47 -18.81 -2.03
C PHE A 349 38.05 -20.22 -2.25
N LEU A 350 38.11 -20.69 -3.51
CA LEU A 350 38.73 -21.98 -3.85
C LEU A 350 40.23 -22.03 -3.50
N ILE A 351 40.98 -20.95 -3.79
CA ILE A 351 42.38 -20.82 -3.39
C ILE A 351 42.50 -20.90 -1.86
N SER A 352 41.58 -20.28 -1.13
CA SER A 352 41.59 -20.30 0.34
C SER A 352 41.30 -21.69 0.91
N ILE A 353 40.38 -22.44 0.32
CA ILE A 353 40.13 -23.85 0.68
C ILE A 353 41.41 -24.66 0.50
N TRP A 354 42.04 -24.53 -0.67
CA TRP A 354 43.26 -25.26 -0.97
C TRP A 354 44.41 -24.90 -0.03
N GLN A 355 44.63 -23.61 0.24
CA GLN A 355 45.69 -23.14 1.16
C GLN A 355 45.42 -23.53 2.62
N SER A 356 44.16 -23.54 3.05
CA SER A 356 43.76 -23.99 4.39
C SER A 356 44.02 -25.49 4.56
N ILE A 357 43.47 -26.33 3.68
CA ILE A 357 43.52 -27.79 3.80
C ILE A 357 44.92 -28.32 3.51
N ARG A 358 45.54 -27.94 2.39
CA ARG A 358 46.81 -28.54 1.95
C ARG A 358 48.04 -27.94 2.63
N ARG A 359 47.97 -26.67 3.05
CA ARG A 359 49.11 -25.94 3.63
C ARG A 359 48.92 -25.54 5.09
N GLY A 360 47.79 -25.87 5.71
CA GLY A 360 47.53 -25.57 7.11
C GLY A 360 47.53 -24.07 7.45
N GLN A 361 47.26 -23.20 6.48
CA GLN A 361 47.38 -21.75 6.69
C GLN A 361 46.18 -21.19 7.44
N ALA A 362 46.40 -20.84 8.71
CA ALA A 362 45.36 -20.34 9.61
C ALA A 362 44.62 -19.09 9.10
N ALA A 363 45.32 -18.18 8.40
CA ALA A 363 44.71 -16.96 7.84
C ALA A 363 43.60 -17.26 6.81
N HIS A 364 43.81 -18.26 5.95
CA HIS A 364 42.82 -18.68 4.95
C HIS A 364 41.64 -19.40 5.60
N LEU A 365 41.90 -20.27 6.60
CA LEU A 365 40.85 -20.91 7.39
C LEU A 365 39.98 -19.88 8.13
N PHE A 366 40.60 -18.89 8.76
CA PHE A 366 39.92 -17.80 9.46
C PHE A 366 38.99 -17.05 8.51
N THR A 367 39.49 -16.70 7.32
CA THR A 367 38.71 -15.96 6.30
C THR A 367 37.53 -16.80 5.78
N LEU A 368 37.71 -18.10 5.57
CA LEU A 368 36.63 -19.02 5.16
C LEU A 368 35.53 -19.11 6.23
N LEU A 369 35.91 -19.36 7.49
CA LEU A 369 34.94 -19.47 8.57
C LEU A 369 34.27 -18.13 8.87
N TRP A 370 35.00 -17.02 8.75
CA TRP A 370 34.45 -15.67 8.88
C TRP A 370 33.34 -15.46 7.87
N PHE A 371 33.60 -15.77 6.60
CA PHE A 371 32.58 -15.69 5.55
C PHE A 371 31.39 -16.61 5.81
N CYS A 372 31.62 -17.90 6.04
CA CYS A 372 30.53 -18.87 6.19
C CYS A 372 29.65 -18.60 7.42
N VAL A 373 30.24 -18.27 8.57
CA VAL A 373 29.48 -18.02 9.81
C VAL A 373 28.69 -16.72 9.71
N LEU A 374 29.25 -15.68 9.09
CA LEU A 374 28.53 -14.40 8.94
C LEU A 374 27.54 -14.35 7.77
N LEU A 375 27.38 -15.46 7.04
CA LEU A 375 26.20 -15.69 6.20
C LEU A 375 25.04 -16.34 6.96
N LEU A 376 25.30 -17.01 8.10
CA LEU A 376 24.25 -17.71 8.86
C LEU A 376 23.03 -16.84 9.23
N PRO A 377 23.18 -15.55 9.63
CA PRO A 377 22.03 -14.71 9.90
C PRO A 377 21.01 -14.71 8.76
N SER A 378 21.44 -14.50 7.50
CA SER A 378 20.54 -14.53 6.34
C SER A 378 20.17 -15.94 5.91
N ILE A 379 21.06 -16.93 6.09
CA ILE A 379 20.71 -18.33 5.75
C ILE A 379 19.54 -18.82 6.61
N LEU A 380 19.56 -18.50 7.91
CA LEU A 380 18.54 -18.91 8.87
C LEU A 380 17.24 -18.11 8.76
N SER A 381 17.27 -16.94 8.09
CA SER A 381 16.11 -16.07 7.92
C SER A 381 15.86 -15.76 6.44
N PRO A 382 15.19 -16.67 5.73
CA PRO A 382 15.08 -16.68 4.27
C PRO A 382 13.92 -15.80 3.73
N ASP A 383 13.51 -14.77 4.47
CA ASP A 383 12.53 -13.77 4.01
C ASP A 383 13.03 -13.05 2.74
N ILE A 384 14.33 -12.76 2.68
CA ILE A 384 15.04 -12.25 1.50
C ILE A 384 16.39 -12.97 1.38
N ILE A 385 16.68 -13.52 0.20
CA ILE A 385 17.92 -14.29 -0.06
C ILE A 385 18.74 -13.62 -1.18
N PRO A 386 19.96 -13.11 -0.91
CA PRO A 386 20.53 -12.82 0.41
C PRO A 386 19.98 -11.53 1.04
N HIS A 387 19.94 -11.49 2.38
CA HIS A 387 19.58 -10.30 3.13
C HIS A 387 20.83 -9.47 3.47
N ASN A 388 21.13 -8.46 2.65
CA ASN A 388 22.41 -7.74 2.68
C ASN A 388 22.77 -7.07 4.02
N LEU A 389 21.78 -6.54 4.77
CA LEU A 389 22.03 -5.95 6.10
C LEU A 389 22.46 -7.01 7.13
N ARG A 390 21.84 -8.20 7.10
CA ARG A 390 22.16 -9.33 8.01
C ARG A 390 23.51 -9.97 7.67
N THR A 391 23.95 -9.86 6.41
CA THR A 391 25.24 -10.37 5.94
C THR A 391 26.34 -9.29 5.87
N ILE A 392 26.11 -8.09 6.44
CA ILE A 392 27.08 -6.99 6.38
C ILE A 392 28.46 -7.39 6.94
N GLY A 393 28.50 -8.26 7.95
CA GLY A 393 29.74 -8.80 8.51
C GLY A 393 30.55 -9.67 7.54
N ALA A 394 29.89 -10.30 6.56
CA ALA A 394 30.53 -11.12 5.54
C ALA A 394 31.18 -10.28 4.41
N THR A 395 30.86 -8.99 4.30
CA THR A 395 31.41 -8.12 3.24
C THR A 395 32.93 -7.99 3.29
N THR A 396 33.53 -7.98 4.49
CA THR A 396 34.99 -7.92 4.65
C THR A 396 35.68 -9.15 4.06
N PRO A 397 35.39 -10.40 4.51
CA PRO A 397 36.05 -11.57 3.96
C PRO A 397 35.76 -11.78 2.47
N THR A 398 34.62 -11.29 1.94
CA THR A 398 34.35 -11.25 0.49
C THR A 398 35.46 -10.51 -0.29
N TYR A 399 35.77 -9.26 0.07
CA TYR A 399 36.82 -8.51 -0.63
C TYR A 399 38.23 -9.01 -0.30
N VAL A 400 38.43 -9.71 0.82
CA VAL A 400 39.65 -10.45 1.08
C VAL A 400 39.82 -11.60 0.07
N PHE A 401 38.78 -12.35 -0.28
CA PHE A 401 38.88 -13.37 -1.33
C PHE A 401 39.24 -12.78 -2.69
N ALA A 402 38.60 -11.68 -3.09
CA ALA A 402 38.96 -10.99 -4.33
C ALA A 402 40.45 -10.57 -4.33
N ALA A 403 40.94 -10.02 -3.21
CA ALA A 403 42.35 -9.67 -3.04
C ALA A 403 43.27 -10.90 -3.10
N ILE A 404 42.89 -12.02 -2.47
CA ILE A 404 43.64 -13.29 -2.53
C ILE A 404 43.79 -13.76 -3.97
N PHE A 405 42.71 -13.72 -4.76
CA PHE A 405 42.78 -14.09 -6.18
C PHE A 405 43.74 -13.17 -6.95
N ILE A 406 43.58 -11.85 -6.86
CA ILE A 406 44.40 -10.87 -7.60
C ILE A 406 45.88 -11.04 -7.26
N VAL A 407 46.22 -11.09 -5.96
CA VAL A 407 47.61 -11.23 -5.51
C VAL A 407 48.20 -12.57 -5.95
N THR A 408 47.45 -13.66 -5.80
CA THR A 408 47.92 -15.00 -6.18
C THR A 408 48.09 -15.15 -7.69
N LEU A 409 47.18 -14.58 -8.48
CA LEU A 409 47.28 -14.56 -9.94
C LEU A 409 48.49 -13.74 -10.39
N PHE A 410 48.68 -12.56 -9.83
CA PHE A 410 49.85 -11.73 -10.11
C PHE A 410 51.16 -12.46 -9.81
N GLU A 411 51.28 -13.08 -8.63
CA GLU A 411 52.46 -13.86 -8.27
C GLU A 411 52.68 -15.08 -9.16
N SER A 412 51.60 -15.74 -9.58
CA SER A 412 51.69 -16.93 -10.45
C SER A 412 52.14 -16.56 -11.85
N LEU A 413 51.57 -15.49 -12.43
CA LEU A 413 52.00 -14.94 -13.73
C LEU A 413 53.43 -14.43 -13.66
N TRP A 414 53.80 -13.78 -12.55
CA TRP A 414 55.16 -13.35 -12.28
C TRP A 414 56.14 -14.54 -12.31
N ALA A 415 55.83 -15.60 -11.57
CA ALA A 415 56.65 -16.80 -11.53
C ALA A 415 56.71 -17.52 -12.89
N ALA A 416 55.60 -17.57 -13.62
CA ALA A 416 55.55 -18.16 -14.96
C ALA A 416 56.41 -17.36 -15.96
N GLY A 417 56.31 -16.03 -15.97
CA GLY A 417 57.17 -15.17 -16.80
C GLY A 417 58.65 -15.34 -16.48
N GLN A 418 59.01 -15.49 -15.21
CA GLN A 418 60.39 -15.79 -14.81
C GLN A 418 60.88 -17.17 -15.26
N ARG A 419 59.99 -18.17 -15.39
CA ARG A 419 60.35 -19.53 -15.85
C ARG A 419 60.43 -19.64 -17.36
N TRP A 420 59.59 -18.91 -18.09
CA TRP A 420 59.54 -18.93 -19.56
C TRP A 420 60.75 -18.20 -20.18
N LEU A 421 61.29 -17.21 -19.45
CA LEU A 421 62.56 -16.56 -19.76
C LEU A 421 63.72 -17.39 -19.16
N GLN A 422 64.34 -18.27 -19.96
CA GLN A 422 65.51 -19.06 -19.53
C GLN A 422 66.71 -18.17 -19.10
N PRO A 423 67.66 -18.70 -18.30
CA PRO A 423 68.79 -17.94 -17.73
C PRO A 423 69.85 -17.45 -18.73
N ASN A 424 69.80 -17.92 -19.99
CA ASN A 424 70.87 -17.69 -20.98
C ASN A 424 70.79 -16.36 -21.74
N LEU A 425 69.83 -15.49 -21.41
CA LEU A 425 69.70 -14.17 -22.02
C LEU A 425 69.92 -13.09 -20.96
N THR A 426 71.13 -12.53 -20.94
CA THR A 426 71.65 -11.53 -20.00
C THR A 426 71.03 -10.13 -20.15
N GLU A 427 69.98 -9.95 -20.95
CA GLU A 427 69.36 -8.64 -21.14
C GLU A 427 68.26 -8.35 -20.11
N ASN A 428 68.53 -7.36 -19.25
CA ASN A 428 67.58 -6.74 -18.31
C ASN A 428 66.21 -6.39 -18.93
N ARG A 429 66.11 -6.23 -20.26
CA ARG A 429 64.91 -5.80 -20.99
C ARG A 429 63.73 -6.76 -20.86
N PHE A 430 63.94 -8.08 -20.83
CA PHE A 430 62.81 -9.03 -20.76
C PHE A 430 62.23 -9.22 -19.35
N ILE A 431 63.04 -9.02 -18.30
CA ILE A 431 62.54 -8.90 -16.93
C ILE A 431 61.64 -7.66 -16.80
N TRP A 432 61.95 -6.57 -17.50
CA TRP A 432 61.06 -5.41 -17.59
C TRP A 432 59.76 -5.69 -18.33
N VAL A 433 59.77 -6.53 -19.37
CA VAL A 433 58.53 -6.95 -20.07
C VAL A 433 57.64 -7.80 -19.17
N ALA A 434 58.19 -8.77 -18.43
CA ALA A 434 57.41 -9.54 -17.46
C ALA A 434 56.88 -8.66 -16.31
N ARG A 435 57.66 -7.65 -15.87
CA ARG A 435 57.22 -6.62 -14.91
C ARG A 435 56.07 -5.78 -15.45
N ALA A 436 56.19 -5.31 -16.68
CA ALA A 436 55.15 -4.53 -17.33
C ALA A 436 53.87 -5.37 -17.52
N ALA A 437 53.98 -6.61 -18.00
CA ALA A 437 52.83 -7.50 -18.22
C ALA A 437 52.09 -7.84 -16.92
N GLY A 438 52.81 -8.23 -15.86
CA GLY A 438 52.19 -8.49 -14.55
C GLY A 438 51.52 -7.23 -13.97
N LEU A 439 52.17 -6.07 -14.10
CA LEU A 439 51.62 -4.79 -13.65
C LEU A 439 50.37 -4.40 -14.46
N ILE A 440 50.39 -4.57 -15.79
CA ILE A 440 49.25 -4.29 -16.68
C ILE A 440 48.06 -5.16 -16.30
N ILE A 441 48.27 -6.45 -16.02
CA ILE A 441 47.19 -7.35 -15.60
C ILE A 441 46.66 -6.96 -14.22
N ALA A 442 47.52 -6.62 -13.27
CA ALA A 442 47.09 -6.15 -11.95
C ALA A 442 46.30 -4.84 -12.05
N VAL A 443 46.79 -3.87 -12.83
CA VAL A 443 46.10 -2.60 -13.10
C VAL A 443 44.79 -2.85 -13.84
N GLY A 444 44.76 -3.78 -14.79
CA GLY A 444 43.55 -4.18 -15.51
C GLY A 444 42.49 -4.80 -14.60
N LEU A 445 42.89 -5.66 -13.66
CA LEU A 445 41.97 -6.23 -12.67
C LEU A 445 41.46 -5.17 -11.68
N ILE A 446 42.33 -4.25 -11.24
CA ILE A 446 41.92 -3.09 -10.42
C ILE A 446 40.98 -2.18 -11.22
N TRP A 447 41.23 -1.97 -12.51
CA TRP A 447 40.37 -1.20 -13.38
C TRP A 447 39.01 -1.89 -13.61
N LEU A 448 38.97 -3.21 -13.75
CA LEU A 448 37.72 -3.97 -13.82
C LEU A 448 36.94 -3.90 -12.50
N LEU A 449 37.63 -3.99 -11.35
CA LEU A 449 37.03 -3.74 -10.04
C LEU A 449 36.44 -2.32 -9.97
N TRP A 450 37.18 -1.31 -10.43
CA TRP A 450 36.74 0.08 -10.45
C TRP A 450 35.54 0.29 -11.38
N GLN A 451 35.61 -0.17 -12.63
CA GLN A 451 34.57 0.01 -13.63
C GLN A 451 33.25 -0.60 -13.16
N ALA A 452 33.29 -1.85 -12.66
CA ALA A 452 32.11 -2.55 -12.18
C ALA A 452 31.42 -1.84 -11.00
N ASN A 453 32.20 -1.28 -10.07
CA ASN A 453 31.64 -0.51 -8.95
C ASN A 453 31.22 0.90 -9.37
N SER A 454 31.93 1.56 -10.29
CA SER A 454 31.62 2.93 -10.74
C SER A 454 30.21 3.04 -11.36
N ARG A 455 29.77 2.04 -12.13
CA ARG A 455 28.41 1.98 -12.65
C ARG A 455 27.37 1.81 -11.54
N ALA A 456 27.65 0.96 -10.56
CA ALA A 456 26.78 0.78 -9.40
C ALA A 456 26.70 2.06 -8.56
N LEU A 457 27.81 2.79 -8.40
CA LEU A 457 27.85 4.09 -7.72
C LEU A 457 27.05 5.15 -8.48
N TYR A 458 27.21 5.25 -9.80
CA TYR A 458 26.41 6.17 -10.61
C TYR A 458 24.91 5.88 -10.45
N ASN A 459 24.53 4.61 -10.53
CA ASN A 459 23.14 4.20 -10.33
C ASN A 459 22.64 4.59 -8.93
N TYR A 460 23.44 4.38 -7.87
CA TYR A 460 23.04 4.72 -6.50
C TYR A 460 22.96 6.23 -6.22
N PHE A 461 23.90 7.03 -6.73
CA PHE A 461 23.96 8.47 -6.45
C PHE A 461 23.09 9.34 -7.35
N VAL A 462 22.80 8.87 -8.57
CA VAL A 462 22.13 9.68 -9.60
C VAL A 462 20.75 9.14 -9.90
N PHE A 463 20.63 7.86 -10.27
CA PHE A 463 19.37 7.30 -10.76
C PHE A 463 18.44 6.85 -9.63
N TYR A 464 18.96 6.09 -8.67
CA TYR A 464 18.18 5.50 -7.59
C TYR A 464 17.35 6.51 -6.79
N PRO A 465 17.85 7.71 -6.40
CA PRO A 465 17.06 8.68 -5.64
C PRO A 465 15.85 9.24 -6.40
N GLN A 466 15.82 9.10 -7.73
CA GLN A 466 14.75 9.57 -8.60
C GLN A 466 13.64 8.53 -8.79
N THR A 467 13.84 7.28 -8.35
CA THR A 467 12.86 6.22 -8.54
C THR A 467 11.77 6.27 -7.47
N ASN A 468 10.54 5.90 -7.85
CA ASN A 468 9.43 5.78 -6.91
C ASN A 468 9.73 4.78 -5.79
N ASP A 469 10.43 3.68 -6.10
CA ASP A 469 10.88 2.70 -5.10
C ASP A 469 11.77 3.33 -4.02
N ALA A 470 12.68 4.23 -4.39
CA ALA A 470 13.54 4.90 -3.42
C ALA A 470 12.74 5.92 -2.61
N LYS A 471 11.90 6.73 -3.26
CA LYS A 471 11.05 7.70 -2.56
C LYS A 471 10.12 7.02 -1.55
N ALA A 472 9.53 5.89 -1.93
CA ALA A 472 8.69 5.07 -1.07
C ALA A 472 9.51 4.43 0.05
N ALA A 473 10.65 3.80 -0.24
CA ALA A 473 11.48 3.13 0.77
C ALA A 473 12.02 4.07 1.86
N TYR A 474 12.19 5.35 1.56
CA TYR A 474 12.68 6.36 2.51
C TYR A 474 11.61 7.39 2.88
N HIS A 475 10.34 7.04 2.71
CA HIS A 475 9.20 7.80 3.23
C HIS A 475 9.25 9.29 2.87
N VAL A 476 9.51 9.63 1.60
CA VAL A 476 9.53 11.04 1.15
C VAL A 476 8.22 11.74 1.49
N TYR A 477 7.09 11.05 1.37
CA TYR A 477 5.78 11.54 1.80
C TYR A 477 5.75 12.01 3.28
N ALA A 478 6.48 11.35 4.17
CA ALA A 478 6.50 11.67 5.60
C ALA A 478 7.39 12.88 5.90
N VAL A 479 8.43 13.10 5.08
CA VAL A 479 9.27 14.30 5.14
C VAL A 479 8.49 15.50 4.64
N GLU A 480 7.84 15.40 3.48
CA GLU A 480 6.98 16.48 2.95
C GLU A 480 5.82 16.81 3.90
N MET A 481 5.22 15.80 4.55
CA MET A 481 4.21 16.02 5.58
C MET A 481 4.77 16.79 6.78
N ALA A 482 5.95 16.42 7.27
CA ALA A 482 6.58 17.12 8.39
C ALA A 482 6.96 18.55 8.02
N GLU A 483 7.41 18.80 6.79
CA GLU A 483 7.67 20.15 6.26
C GLU A 483 6.40 21.00 6.23
N GLU A 484 5.28 20.45 5.78
CA GLU A 484 3.99 21.15 5.77
C GLU A 484 3.49 21.45 7.20
N ILE A 485 3.57 20.50 8.13
CA ILE A 485 3.25 20.73 9.56
C ILE A 485 4.13 21.85 10.11
N ASN A 486 5.44 21.79 9.89
CA ASN A 486 6.40 22.77 10.40
C ASN A 486 6.26 24.16 9.75
N SER A 487 5.60 24.25 8.59
CA SER A 487 5.34 25.51 7.91
C SER A 487 4.17 26.29 8.51
N GLU A 488 3.33 25.67 9.34
CA GLU A 488 2.15 26.29 9.95
C GLU A 488 2.52 27.17 11.16
N PRO A 489 2.34 28.50 11.08
CA PRO A 489 2.68 29.40 12.18
C PRO A 489 1.59 29.50 13.26
N SER A 490 0.34 29.13 12.94
CA SER A 490 -0.79 29.29 13.85
C SER A 490 -0.79 28.23 14.94
N ARG A 491 -0.98 28.67 16.19
CA ARG A 491 -1.20 27.77 17.33
C ARG A 491 -2.64 27.29 17.47
N ASP A 492 -3.57 27.86 16.70
CA ASP A 492 -4.98 27.45 16.68
C ASP A 492 -5.23 26.28 15.71
N VAL A 493 -4.21 25.90 14.93
CA VAL A 493 -4.28 24.82 13.94
C VAL A 493 -3.65 23.55 14.53
N ALA A 494 -4.36 22.42 14.40
CA ALA A 494 -3.82 21.10 14.64
C ALA A 494 -3.99 20.18 13.43
N PHE A 495 -2.96 19.36 13.15
CA PHE A 495 -3.01 18.36 12.10
C PHE A 495 -3.51 17.02 12.66
N ILE A 496 -4.52 16.46 12.04
CA ILE A 496 -5.04 15.13 12.32
C ILE A 496 -4.39 14.16 11.32
N LEU A 497 -3.68 13.16 11.82
CA LEU A 497 -2.97 12.15 11.04
C LEU A 497 -3.68 10.79 11.24
N PRO A 498 -4.64 10.42 10.38
CA PRO A 498 -5.38 9.16 10.50
C PRO A 498 -4.46 7.95 10.35
N ARG A 499 -4.73 6.90 11.13
CA ARG A 499 -3.93 5.67 11.18
C ARG A 499 -4.80 4.46 10.92
N ASN A 500 -4.49 3.76 9.82
CA ASN A 500 -5.17 2.54 9.40
C ASN A 500 -4.85 1.36 10.35
N THR A 501 -5.87 0.85 11.04
CA THR A 501 -5.84 -0.34 11.90
C THR A 501 -5.60 -1.65 11.14
N ALA A 502 -6.00 -1.74 9.86
CA ALA A 502 -5.79 -2.90 8.99
C ALA A 502 -4.33 -3.03 8.49
N ALA A 503 -3.49 -2.01 8.66
CA ALA A 503 -2.11 -2.01 8.17
C ALA A 503 -1.14 -2.95 8.93
N GLY A 504 -1.61 -3.68 9.96
CA GLY A 504 -0.86 -4.71 10.70
C GLY A 504 0.24 -4.21 11.64
N ASP A 505 0.81 -3.02 11.38
CA ASP A 505 1.74 -2.31 12.25
C ASP A 505 1.14 -0.97 12.71
N VAL A 506 0.63 -0.98 13.94
CA VAL A 506 0.01 0.16 14.64
C VAL A 506 1.07 1.11 15.22
N PHE A 507 2.29 1.19 14.67
CA PHE A 507 3.21 2.27 15.01
C PHE A 507 2.94 3.52 14.17
N ARG A 508 3.02 4.69 14.82
CA ARG A 508 3.10 6.00 14.15
C ARG A 508 4.33 6.08 13.22
N ASN A 509 4.33 7.04 12.30
CA ASN A 509 5.48 7.22 11.41
C ASN A 509 6.57 8.04 12.12
N PHE A 510 7.58 7.36 12.66
CA PHE A 510 8.67 7.98 13.41
C PHE A 510 9.43 9.07 12.61
N THR A 511 9.41 9.01 11.27
CA THR A 511 9.99 10.07 10.43
C THR A 511 9.28 11.40 10.64
N THR A 512 7.95 11.41 10.63
CA THR A 512 7.17 12.63 10.84
C THR A 512 7.34 13.13 12.26
N ASP A 513 7.32 12.25 13.27
CA ASP A 513 7.53 12.63 14.67
C ASP A 513 8.91 13.28 14.87
N PHE A 514 9.98 12.63 14.38
CA PHE A 514 11.33 13.16 14.55
C PHE A 514 11.47 14.54 13.91
N LEU A 515 10.99 14.73 12.69
CA LEU A 515 11.19 15.96 11.93
C LEU A 515 10.30 17.11 12.43
N THR A 516 9.10 16.82 12.90
CA THR A 516 8.23 17.84 13.51
C THR A 516 8.79 18.31 14.87
N GLU A 517 9.37 17.40 15.66
CA GLU A 517 10.05 17.76 16.91
C GLU A 517 11.28 18.67 16.74
N LEU A 518 11.84 18.79 15.52
CA LEU A 518 12.97 19.70 15.26
C LEU A 518 12.54 21.17 15.13
N ALA A 519 11.25 21.45 14.93
CA ALA A 519 10.73 22.81 14.84
C ALA A 519 10.51 23.43 16.23
N GLU A 520 10.76 24.73 16.36
CA GLU A 520 10.56 25.48 17.60
C GLU A 520 9.65 26.72 17.39
N PRO A 521 8.39 26.72 17.90
CA PRO A 521 7.63 25.58 18.40
C PRO A 521 7.09 24.69 17.25
N PRO A 522 6.86 23.40 17.47
CA PRO A 522 6.18 22.56 16.48
C PRO A 522 4.70 22.94 16.39
N ALA A 523 4.12 22.84 15.19
CA ALA A 523 2.67 22.86 15.06
C ALA A 523 2.07 21.60 15.71
N ALA A 524 0.87 21.75 16.28
CA ALA A 524 0.21 20.64 16.95
C ALA A 524 -0.19 19.58 15.92
N HIS A 525 0.08 18.31 16.22
CA HIS A 525 -0.35 17.20 15.38
C HIS A 525 -0.69 15.98 16.23
N TYR A 526 -1.70 15.24 15.81
CA TYR A 526 -2.29 14.14 16.55
C TYR A 526 -2.45 12.94 15.62
N TRP A 527 -1.88 11.82 16.04
CA TRP A 527 -2.06 10.54 15.37
C TRP A 527 -3.37 9.91 15.86
N VAL A 528 -4.39 9.89 15.00
CA VAL A 528 -5.73 9.40 15.34
C VAL A 528 -5.91 8.00 14.77
N ILE A 529 -6.24 7.04 15.63
CA ILE A 529 -6.50 5.66 15.18
C ILE A 529 -7.90 5.61 14.59
N ASP A 530 -8.07 4.97 13.42
CA ASP A 530 -9.38 4.75 12.81
C ASP A 530 -10.19 3.66 13.52
N ASP A 531 -10.34 3.82 14.83
CA ASP A 531 -11.12 2.96 15.71
C ASP A 531 -12.18 3.80 16.42
N GLU A 532 -13.45 3.49 16.17
CA GLU A 532 -14.61 4.19 16.72
C GLU A 532 -14.63 4.24 18.25
N ARG A 533 -13.89 3.34 18.93
CA ARG A 533 -13.78 3.33 20.39
C ARG A 533 -12.86 4.41 20.93
N THR A 534 -11.94 4.93 20.13
CA THR A 534 -10.91 5.89 20.56
C THR A 534 -10.90 7.17 19.73
N VAL A 535 -11.48 7.18 18.53
CA VAL A 535 -11.46 8.34 17.64
C VAL A 535 -12.04 9.60 18.30
N ALA A 536 -13.10 9.45 19.10
CA ALA A 536 -13.70 10.56 19.83
C ALA A 536 -12.77 11.10 20.94
N ASP A 537 -12.04 10.23 21.66
CA ASP A 537 -11.04 10.65 22.66
C ASP A 537 -9.92 11.45 21.97
N ASP A 538 -9.40 10.90 20.87
CA ASP A 538 -8.28 11.47 20.12
C ASP A 538 -8.66 12.83 19.51
N LEU A 539 -9.85 12.96 18.93
CA LEU A 539 -10.36 14.23 18.38
C LEU A 539 -10.68 15.25 19.48
N THR A 540 -11.23 14.82 20.62
CA THR A 540 -11.49 15.71 21.76
C THR A 540 -10.17 16.28 22.31
N ALA A 541 -9.13 15.44 22.40
CA ALA A 541 -7.80 15.88 22.79
C ALA A 541 -7.17 16.85 21.78
N ALA A 542 -7.39 16.62 20.47
CA ALA A 542 -6.90 17.49 19.42
C ALA A 542 -7.66 18.82 19.32
N ALA A 543 -8.95 18.85 19.65
CA ALA A 543 -9.78 20.06 19.57
C ALA A 543 -9.76 20.90 20.85
N ALA A 544 -9.14 20.41 21.93
CA ALA A 544 -9.15 21.07 23.24
C ALA A 544 -8.58 22.50 23.23
N GLU A 545 -7.57 22.76 22.39
CA GLU A 545 -6.89 24.07 22.27
C GLU A 545 -6.87 24.61 20.84
N HIS A 546 -7.56 23.96 19.89
CA HIS A 546 -7.44 24.22 18.45
C HIS A 546 -8.82 24.26 17.80
N ASN A 547 -9.17 25.38 17.15
CA ASN A 547 -10.44 25.50 16.44
C ASN A 547 -10.35 25.16 14.96
N THR A 548 -9.14 25.04 14.41
CA THR A 548 -8.93 24.61 13.01
C THR A 548 -8.23 23.26 13.00
N LEU A 549 -8.88 22.25 12.43
CA LEU A 549 -8.33 20.90 12.30
C LEU A 549 -8.05 20.57 10.84
N ARG A 550 -6.82 20.16 10.55
CA ARG A 550 -6.36 19.77 9.22
C ARG A 550 -6.18 18.28 9.13
N VAL A 551 -7.11 17.59 8.48
CA VAL A 551 -7.10 16.13 8.34
C VAL A 551 -6.29 15.71 7.14
N VAL A 552 -5.32 14.82 7.35
CA VAL A 552 -4.48 14.28 6.27
C VAL A 552 -5.13 13.05 5.65
N ARG A 553 -5.44 13.13 4.36
CA ARG A 553 -5.91 12.00 3.55
C ARG A 553 -4.76 11.41 2.74
N TRP A 554 -4.28 10.24 3.15
CA TRP A 554 -3.12 9.59 2.53
C TRP A 554 -3.43 9.04 1.13
N LYS A 555 -2.68 9.48 0.10
CA LYS A 555 -2.66 8.85 -1.23
C LYS A 555 -1.59 7.76 -1.32
N THR A 556 -0.50 7.94 -0.60
CA THR A 556 0.63 6.99 -0.56
C THR A 556 1.24 6.98 0.84
N SER A 557 0.87 5.98 1.63
CA SER A 557 1.54 5.63 2.88
C SER A 557 1.12 4.22 3.32
N LYS A 558 1.70 3.70 4.42
CA LYS A 558 1.16 2.48 5.06
C LYS A 558 -0.24 2.70 5.68
N HIS A 559 -0.67 3.95 5.80
CA HIS A 559 -1.98 4.37 6.29
C HIS A 559 -2.92 4.78 5.13
N THR A 560 -2.59 4.41 3.88
CA THR A 560 -3.55 4.51 2.78
C THR A 560 -4.82 3.73 3.16
N GLY A 561 -5.99 4.34 2.99
CA GLY A 561 -7.26 3.76 3.42
C GLY A 561 -7.53 3.84 4.93
N ALA A 562 -6.84 4.71 5.66
CA ALA A 562 -7.25 5.07 7.02
C ALA A 562 -8.60 5.80 6.99
N ASP A 563 -9.41 5.56 8.02
CA ASP A 563 -10.76 6.11 8.17
C ASP A 563 -11.71 5.81 6.99
N PRO A 564 -11.86 4.54 6.57
CA PRO A 564 -12.67 4.17 5.42
C PRO A 564 -14.18 4.38 5.63
N LYS A 565 -14.61 4.55 6.89
CA LYS A 565 -15.99 4.85 7.26
C LYS A 565 -16.26 6.36 7.34
N GLU A 566 -15.24 7.19 7.14
CA GLU A 566 -15.29 8.65 7.24
C GLU A 566 -15.82 9.13 8.60
N VAL A 567 -15.39 8.48 9.67
CA VAL A 567 -15.78 8.82 11.05
C VAL A 567 -15.17 10.16 11.47
N ILE A 568 -13.94 10.45 11.03
CA ILE A 568 -13.28 11.72 11.35
C ILE A 568 -14.03 12.88 10.66
N PRO A 569 -14.23 12.88 9.31
CA PRO A 569 -15.08 13.88 8.66
C PRO A 569 -16.47 14.00 9.29
N TYR A 570 -17.12 12.87 9.62
CA TYR A 570 -18.43 12.85 10.26
C TYR A 570 -18.44 13.68 11.56
N TYR A 571 -17.48 13.45 12.45
CA TYR A 571 -17.39 14.22 13.69
C TYR A 571 -17.04 15.69 13.43
N LEU A 572 -16.13 15.99 12.51
CA LEU A 572 -15.69 17.37 12.27
C LEU A 572 -16.77 18.25 11.65
N GLU A 573 -17.57 17.73 10.71
CA GLU A 573 -18.74 18.44 10.13
C GLU A 573 -19.93 18.53 11.10
N LYS A 574 -20.01 17.60 12.06
CA LYS A 574 -21.05 17.65 13.09
C LYS A 574 -20.82 18.77 14.11
N TYR A 575 -19.57 19.09 14.42
CA TYR A 575 -19.18 20.12 15.41
C TYR A 575 -18.56 21.38 14.77
N GLY A 576 -18.57 21.46 13.45
CA GLY A 576 -17.91 22.50 12.66
C GLY A 576 -18.34 22.44 11.20
N HIS A 577 -17.48 22.92 10.31
CA HIS A 577 -17.69 22.86 8.87
C HIS A 577 -16.37 22.69 8.11
N TYR A 578 -16.42 22.01 6.98
CA TYR A 578 -15.31 21.97 6.02
C TYR A 578 -15.07 23.32 5.34
N ASP A 579 -13.80 23.71 5.21
CA ASP A 579 -13.34 24.98 4.66
C ASP A 579 -12.56 24.82 3.33
N GLY A 580 -11.98 23.63 3.06
CA GLY A 580 -11.32 23.35 1.78
C GLY A 580 -10.20 22.31 1.84
N THR A 581 -9.80 21.82 0.67
CA THR A 581 -8.70 20.85 0.50
C THR A 581 -7.49 21.51 -0.14
N LYS A 582 -6.30 21.26 0.41
CA LYS A 582 -5.01 21.48 -0.25
C LYS A 582 -4.45 20.15 -0.75
N THR A 583 -4.20 20.07 -2.06
CA THR A 583 -3.78 18.82 -2.73
C THR A 583 -2.26 18.71 -2.87
N PHE A 584 -1.68 17.55 -2.55
CA PHE A 584 -0.25 17.25 -2.76
C PHE A 584 -0.05 15.95 -3.56
N GLU A 585 1.21 15.61 -3.87
CA GLU A 585 1.56 14.38 -4.61
C GLU A 585 1.20 13.12 -3.80
N TYR A 586 1.52 13.09 -2.49
CA TYR A 586 1.41 11.88 -1.66
C TYR A 586 0.26 11.88 -0.64
N PHE A 587 -0.38 13.02 -0.40
CA PHE A 587 -1.51 13.18 0.51
C PHE A 587 -2.31 14.42 0.13
N ASP A 588 -3.53 14.52 0.66
CA ASP A 588 -4.32 15.75 0.65
C ASP A 588 -4.57 16.21 2.08
N ILE A 589 -4.83 17.49 2.26
CA ILE A 589 -5.14 18.08 3.56
C ILE A 589 -6.49 18.75 3.48
N ASP A 590 -7.46 18.20 4.20
CA ASP A 590 -8.81 18.72 4.31
C ASP A 590 -8.89 19.59 5.57
N THR A 591 -9.31 20.84 5.44
CA THR A 591 -9.38 21.81 6.54
C THR A 591 -10.80 21.90 7.05
N TYR A 592 -10.96 21.77 8.37
CA TYR A 592 -12.24 21.91 9.07
C TYR A 592 -12.12 23.01 10.12
N GLN A 593 -13.14 23.85 10.19
CA GLN A 593 -13.27 24.90 11.20
C GLN A 593 -14.35 24.49 12.19
N LEU A 594 -13.99 24.42 13.47
CA LEU A 594 -14.92 24.08 14.54
C LEU A 594 -15.77 25.30 14.91
N ASP A 595 -17.08 25.08 15.00
CA ASP A 595 -18.04 26.12 15.39
C ASP A 595 -18.22 26.18 16.91
N ILE A 596 -17.85 25.09 17.60
CA ILE A 596 -17.87 24.94 19.05
C ILE A 596 -16.43 24.88 19.54
N ALA A 597 -16.05 25.77 20.46
CA ALA A 597 -14.74 25.72 21.10
C ALA A 597 -14.64 24.53 22.06
N ALA A 598 -13.54 23.76 21.97
CA ALA A 598 -13.27 22.57 22.78
C ALA A 598 -14.46 21.59 22.84
N PRO A 599 -14.92 21.07 21.69
CA PRO A 599 -16.06 20.15 21.63
C PRO A 599 -15.71 18.81 22.30
N ASP A 600 -16.72 18.24 22.97
CA ASP A 600 -16.66 16.87 23.50
C ASP A 600 -17.33 15.91 22.50
N PHE A 601 -16.51 15.19 21.74
CA PHE A 601 -16.97 14.26 20.72
C PHE A 601 -17.56 12.96 21.31
N HIS A 602 -17.51 12.74 22.64
CA HIS A 602 -18.10 11.56 23.29
C HIS A 602 -19.61 11.61 23.44
N THR A 603 -20.22 12.78 23.21
CA THR A 603 -21.66 12.96 23.39
C THR A 603 -22.40 12.12 22.34
N ALA A 604 -22.70 10.85 22.71
CA ALA A 604 -23.38 9.90 21.86
C ALA A 604 -24.78 10.40 21.53
N GLU A 605 -25.18 10.24 20.27
CA GLU A 605 -26.54 10.56 19.85
C GLU A 605 -27.54 9.61 20.53
N SER A 606 -28.70 10.13 20.91
CA SER A 606 -29.80 9.28 21.35
C SER A 606 -30.43 8.65 20.12
N LEU A 607 -30.11 7.38 19.83
CA LEU A 607 -30.62 6.68 18.65
C LEU A 607 -32.13 6.42 18.72
N THR A 608 -32.83 6.67 17.62
CA THR A 608 -34.19 6.16 17.39
C THR A 608 -34.12 4.68 17.05
N SER A 609 -34.77 3.83 17.85
CA SER A 609 -34.88 2.39 17.59
C SER A 609 -35.72 2.12 16.34
N THR A 610 -35.33 1.11 15.56
CA THR A 610 -36.07 0.68 14.36
C THR A 610 -36.40 -0.81 14.41
N GLY A 611 -37.53 -1.19 13.78
CA GLY A 611 -37.90 -2.58 13.49
C GLY A 611 -37.61 -2.99 12.05
N ILE A 612 -36.62 -2.35 11.40
CA ILE A 612 -36.34 -2.51 9.97
C ILE A 612 -35.33 -3.65 9.77
N THR A 613 -35.69 -4.62 8.94
CA THR A 613 -34.81 -5.72 8.54
C THR A 613 -34.65 -5.77 7.02
N PHE A 614 -33.45 -6.13 6.59
CA PHE A 614 -33.08 -6.31 5.19
C PHE A 614 -32.84 -7.80 4.96
N GLY A 615 -33.86 -8.46 4.41
CA GLY A 615 -33.96 -9.91 4.30
C GLY A 615 -33.92 -10.57 5.68
N ASP A 616 -33.37 -11.78 5.71
CA ASP A 616 -33.06 -12.52 6.93
C ASP A 616 -31.62 -12.27 7.43
N GLN A 617 -30.90 -11.32 6.81
CA GLN A 617 -29.45 -11.20 6.91
C GLN A 617 -29.01 -10.06 7.85
N LEU A 618 -29.69 -8.91 7.79
CA LEU A 618 -29.25 -7.68 8.47
C LEU A 618 -30.42 -6.91 9.09
N ALA A 619 -30.26 -6.43 10.32
CA ALA A 619 -31.20 -5.51 10.97
C ALA A 619 -30.59 -4.11 11.04
N LEU A 620 -31.40 -3.09 10.76
CA LEU A 620 -31.15 -1.73 11.25
C LEU A 620 -31.77 -1.65 12.63
N THR A 621 -30.94 -1.47 13.65
CA THR A 621 -31.35 -1.45 15.06
C THR A 621 -31.68 -0.06 15.57
N GLY A 622 -31.03 0.96 15.01
CA GLY A 622 -31.41 2.34 15.22
C GLY A 622 -30.69 3.31 14.29
N TYR A 623 -31.12 4.57 14.31
CA TYR A 623 -30.52 5.67 13.56
C TYR A 623 -30.53 6.96 14.36
N ALA A 624 -29.65 7.89 13.98
CA ALA A 624 -29.72 9.30 14.37
C ALA A 624 -29.38 10.19 13.19
N LEU A 625 -30.06 11.33 13.07
CA LEU A 625 -29.79 12.33 12.05
C LEU A 625 -29.86 13.75 12.62
N GLY A 626 -29.20 14.68 11.95
CA GLY A 626 -29.29 16.09 12.27
C GLY A 626 -28.53 16.97 11.27
N ASN A 627 -28.57 18.27 11.53
CA ASN A 627 -27.96 19.28 10.67
C ASN A 627 -26.48 19.50 11.03
N ALA A 628 -25.69 19.95 10.07
CA ALA A 628 -24.36 20.51 10.35
C ALA A 628 -24.42 21.55 11.51
N GLY A 629 -23.47 21.49 12.44
CA GLY A 629 -23.41 22.35 13.62
C GLY A 629 -24.44 22.07 14.73
N ILE A 630 -25.42 21.18 14.52
CA ILE A 630 -26.35 20.72 15.57
C ILE A 630 -25.97 19.31 16.00
N THR A 631 -25.54 19.16 17.25
CA THR A 631 -24.92 17.91 17.74
C THR A 631 -25.92 16.85 18.22
N ALA A 632 -27.15 17.26 18.55
CA ALA A 632 -28.21 16.37 19.02
C ALA A 632 -29.02 15.80 17.84
N GLN A 633 -29.62 14.61 18.02
CA GLN A 633 -30.59 14.09 17.07
C GLN A 633 -31.79 15.04 16.96
N VAL A 634 -32.25 15.25 15.72
CA VAL A 634 -33.43 16.06 15.41
C VAL A 634 -34.43 15.22 14.63
N ASP A 635 -35.69 15.17 15.09
CA ASP A 635 -36.74 14.36 14.46
C ASP A 635 -37.15 14.89 13.06
N GLN A 636 -37.13 16.21 12.90
CA GLN A 636 -37.38 16.91 11.62
C GLN A 636 -36.30 17.98 11.41
N PRO A 637 -35.14 17.61 10.85
CA PRO A 637 -34.05 18.55 10.60
C PRO A 637 -34.46 19.65 9.61
N GLN A 638 -33.85 20.82 9.76
CA GLN A 638 -33.98 21.95 8.82
C GLN A 638 -32.60 22.29 8.26
N ILE A 639 -32.30 21.94 7.02
CA ILE A 639 -30.98 22.14 6.41
C ILE A 639 -31.03 23.26 5.38
N ALA A 640 -29.96 24.04 5.25
CA ALA A 640 -29.87 25.02 4.18
C ALA A 640 -29.55 24.33 2.85
N SER A 641 -29.99 24.94 1.75
CA SER A 641 -29.48 24.60 0.43
C SER A 641 -27.95 24.81 0.38
N ASN A 642 -27.20 23.87 -0.23
CA ASN A 642 -25.74 23.79 -0.21
C ASN A 642 -25.09 23.50 1.17
N ASP A 643 -25.84 22.85 2.07
CA ASP A 643 -25.34 22.36 3.36
C ASP A 643 -25.48 20.83 3.41
N LEU A 644 -25.09 20.19 4.52
CA LEU A 644 -25.16 18.74 4.69
C LEU A 644 -26.04 18.28 5.85
N LEU A 645 -26.57 17.08 5.70
CA LEU A 645 -27.23 16.30 6.75
C LEU A 645 -26.26 15.20 7.20
N TRP A 646 -25.99 15.11 8.50
CA TRP A 646 -25.27 13.95 9.03
C TRP A 646 -26.27 12.85 9.43
N LEU A 647 -25.90 11.60 9.15
CA LEU A 647 -26.72 10.42 9.48
C LEU A 647 -25.82 9.31 10.02
N ARG A 648 -26.24 8.71 11.13
CA ARG A 648 -25.67 7.50 11.70
C ARG A 648 -26.70 6.37 11.66
N LEU A 649 -26.25 5.20 11.23
CA LEU A 649 -27.04 3.96 11.18
C LEU A 649 -26.34 2.87 11.98
N ASP A 650 -27.05 2.22 12.90
CA ASP A 650 -26.52 1.12 13.72
C ASP A 650 -27.15 -0.21 13.27
N TRP A 651 -26.29 -1.12 12.82
CA TRP A 651 -26.64 -2.40 12.21
C TRP A 651 -26.37 -3.57 13.14
N GLN A 652 -27.13 -4.65 12.98
CA GLN A 652 -26.83 -5.95 13.56
C GLN A 652 -26.90 -7.05 12.49
N LYS A 653 -25.86 -7.90 12.40
CA LYS A 653 -25.90 -9.10 11.54
C LYS A 653 -26.81 -10.16 12.16
N ILE A 654 -27.81 -10.62 11.42
CA ILE A 654 -28.79 -11.63 11.87
C ILE A 654 -28.42 -13.02 11.38
N ALA A 655 -28.01 -13.14 10.11
CA ALA A 655 -27.63 -14.40 9.48
C ALA A 655 -26.44 -14.22 8.54
N ASP A 656 -25.85 -15.33 8.10
CA ASP A 656 -24.78 -15.32 7.10
C ASP A 656 -25.31 -15.03 5.71
N HIS A 657 -24.50 -14.30 4.94
CA HIS A 657 -24.79 -13.93 3.58
C HIS A 657 -23.50 -13.92 2.75
N ALA A 658 -23.60 -14.30 1.48
CA ALA A 658 -22.42 -14.59 0.65
C ALA A 658 -21.75 -13.35 0.06
N GLU A 659 -22.48 -12.24 -0.09
CA GLU A 659 -22.05 -11.06 -0.83
C GLU A 659 -21.81 -9.86 0.10
N ASN A 660 -20.77 -9.06 -0.16
CA ASN A 660 -20.61 -7.81 0.58
C ASN A 660 -21.78 -6.86 0.30
N LEU A 661 -22.29 -6.19 1.34
CA LEU A 661 -23.45 -5.32 1.23
C LEU A 661 -23.03 -3.85 1.25
N LYS A 662 -23.77 -3.04 0.48
CA LYS A 662 -23.74 -1.58 0.52
C LYS A 662 -25.07 -1.06 1.03
N VAL A 663 -25.02 0.10 1.68
CA VAL A 663 -26.21 0.88 2.01
C VAL A 663 -26.20 2.19 1.21
N SER A 664 -27.36 2.56 0.71
CA SER A 664 -27.62 3.80 -0.01
C SER A 664 -28.51 4.69 0.84
N ALA A 665 -28.12 5.95 1.01
CA ALA A 665 -28.95 7.01 1.56
C ALA A 665 -29.40 7.91 0.39
N LEU A 666 -30.70 7.95 0.11
CA LEU A 666 -31.29 8.65 -1.02
C LEU A 666 -32.23 9.75 -0.54
N VAL A 667 -32.11 10.95 -1.11
CA VAL A 667 -32.99 12.08 -0.81
C VAL A 667 -33.96 12.29 -1.95
N TYR A 668 -35.26 12.22 -1.66
CA TYR A 668 -36.33 12.49 -2.61
C TYR A 668 -37.08 13.77 -2.23
N ASN A 669 -37.55 14.53 -3.22
CA ASN A 669 -38.48 15.64 -2.99
C ASN A 669 -39.94 15.14 -2.91
N GLU A 670 -40.89 16.04 -2.61
CA GLU A 670 -42.34 15.73 -2.52
C GLU A 670 -42.93 15.12 -3.80
N THR A 671 -42.33 15.38 -4.97
CA THR A 671 -42.77 14.85 -6.27
C THR A 671 -42.17 13.47 -6.61
N GLY A 672 -41.38 12.89 -5.70
CA GLY A 672 -40.68 11.62 -5.94
C GLY A 672 -39.47 11.73 -6.85
N GLN A 673 -38.89 12.93 -7.01
CA GLN A 673 -37.64 13.14 -7.73
C GLN A 673 -36.45 12.90 -6.80
N LEU A 674 -35.49 12.08 -7.24
CA LEU A 674 -34.21 11.90 -6.56
C LEU A 674 -33.37 13.17 -6.71
N VAL A 675 -32.87 13.69 -5.58
CA VAL A 675 -32.08 14.92 -5.48
C VAL A 675 -30.61 14.61 -5.25
N THR A 676 -30.31 13.72 -4.31
CA THR A 676 -28.94 13.27 -4.01
C THR A 676 -28.94 11.85 -3.48
N GLN A 677 -27.81 11.16 -3.61
CA GLN A 677 -27.60 9.79 -3.17
C GLN A 677 -26.15 9.61 -2.69
N VAL A 678 -25.98 8.95 -1.56
CA VAL A 678 -24.67 8.55 -1.02
C VAL A 678 -24.68 7.05 -0.74
N ASP A 679 -23.69 6.34 -1.28
CA ASP A 679 -23.53 4.90 -1.10
C ASP A 679 -22.30 4.58 -0.22
N LYS A 680 -22.46 3.69 0.75
CA LYS A 680 -21.40 3.25 1.66
C LYS A 680 -21.30 1.72 1.70
N LEU A 681 -20.08 1.20 1.69
CA LEU A 681 -19.83 -0.21 1.95
C LEU A 681 -19.99 -0.50 3.44
N LEU A 682 -20.72 -1.56 3.79
CA LEU A 682 -20.84 -2.00 5.18
C LEU A 682 -19.57 -2.75 5.60
N ILE A 683 -18.75 -2.09 6.41
CA ILE A 683 -17.48 -2.61 6.95
C ILE A 683 -17.40 -2.46 8.47
N SER A 684 -16.66 -3.35 9.11
CA SER A 684 -16.46 -3.34 10.56
C SER A 684 -15.51 -2.23 11.00
N ASN A 685 -15.67 -1.79 12.24
CA ASN A 685 -14.77 -0.84 12.88
C ASN A 685 -13.28 -1.30 12.84
N ILE A 686 -13.02 -2.52 13.29
CA ILE A 686 -11.65 -3.05 13.43
C ILE A 686 -11.30 -3.90 12.22
N LEU A 687 -10.10 -3.68 11.63
CA LEU A 687 -9.56 -4.40 10.47
C LEU A 687 -10.35 -4.24 9.17
N GLN A 688 -11.39 -3.39 9.14
CA GLN A 688 -12.13 -3.01 7.94
C GLN A 688 -12.75 -4.23 7.21
N VAL A 689 -13.30 -5.16 7.98
CA VAL A 689 -13.86 -6.42 7.47
C VAL A 689 -15.25 -6.17 6.88
N SER A 690 -15.51 -6.69 5.69
CA SER A 690 -16.80 -6.50 4.99
C SER A 690 -17.96 -7.26 5.64
N SER A 691 -19.20 -6.84 5.35
CA SER A 691 -20.40 -7.37 6.00
C SER A 691 -20.62 -8.87 5.89
N SER A 692 -20.15 -9.53 4.82
CA SER A 692 -20.25 -10.99 4.68
C SER A 692 -19.51 -11.73 5.80
N ASP A 693 -18.39 -11.17 6.24
CA ASP A 693 -17.44 -11.77 7.19
C ASP A 693 -17.67 -11.31 8.64
N TRP A 694 -18.69 -10.47 8.90
CA TRP A 694 -19.07 -10.11 10.27
C TRP A 694 -19.53 -11.34 11.06
N ALA A 695 -19.29 -11.36 12.37
CA ALA A 695 -19.87 -12.39 13.22
C ALA A 695 -21.39 -12.18 13.33
N ILE A 696 -22.16 -13.28 13.39
CA ILE A 696 -23.60 -13.20 13.67
C ILE A 696 -23.81 -12.55 15.04
N GLY A 697 -24.70 -11.56 15.09
CA GLY A 697 -24.98 -10.72 16.26
C GLY A 697 -24.00 -9.55 16.47
N ALA A 698 -22.99 -9.39 15.61
CA ALA A 698 -22.12 -8.22 15.65
C ALA A 698 -22.90 -6.95 15.36
N ASN A 699 -22.62 -5.89 16.13
CA ASN A 699 -23.19 -4.57 15.94
C ASN A 699 -22.13 -3.65 15.33
N GLU A 700 -22.48 -2.95 14.25
CA GLU A 700 -21.59 -2.07 13.52
C GLU A 700 -22.34 -0.79 13.15
N ALA A 701 -21.67 0.37 13.24
CA ALA A 701 -22.27 1.65 12.82
C ALA A 701 -21.88 2.00 11.38
N THR A 702 -22.61 2.90 10.73
CA THR A 702 -22.23 3.52 9.46
C THR A 702 -22.57 5.01 9.52
N TYR A 703 -21.67 5.84 8.99
CA TYR A 703 -21.72 7.28 9.08
C TYR A 703 -21.85 7.89 7.68
N PHE A 704 -22.73 8.87 7.55
CA PHE A 704 -23.02 9.56 6.31
C PHE A 704 -22.93 11.06 6.52
N LEU A 705 -22.35 11.73 5.54
CA LEU A 705 -22.47 13.16 5.29
C LEU A 705 -23.20 13.30 3.95
N ILE A 706 -24.48 13.68 4.01
CA ILE A 706 -25.37 13.78 2.85
C ILE A 706 -25.43 15.24 2.43
N THR A 707 -24.62 15.61 1.45
CA THR A 707 -24.59 16.99 0.93
C THR A 707 -25.81 17.26 0.07
N MET A 708 -26.50 18.37 0.38
CA MET A 708 -27.57 18.89 -0.45
C MET A 708 -26.97 19.71 -1.60
N PRO A 709 -27.34 19.41 -2.86
CA PRO A 709 -26.84 20.17 -3.98
C PRO A 709 -27.15 21.67 -3.84
N PRO A 710 -26.26 22.56 -4.30
CA PRO A 710 -26.56 23.98 -4.34
C PRO A 710 -27.76 24.26 -5.25
N ALA A 711 -28.47 25.34 -4.93
CA ALA A 711 -29.73 25.74 -5.56
C ALA A 711 -30.90 24.75 -5.35
N THR A 712 -30.79 23.78 -4.43
CA THR A 712 -31.94 22.96 -4.05
C THR A 712 -33.08 23.85 -3.52
N PRO A 713 -34.32 23.73 -4.03
CA PRO A 713 -35.44 24.56 -3.60
C PRO A 713 -35.84 24.31 -2.15
N PRO A 714 -36.27 25.34 -1.41
CA PRO A 714 -36.88 25.16 -0.11
C PRO A 714 -38.15 24.29 -0.20
N GLY A 715 -38.40 23.44 0.81
CA GLY A 715 -39.55 22.53 0.81
C GLY A 715 -39.32 21.29 1.67
N GLN A 716 -40.27 20.33 1.66
CA GLN A 716 -40.11 19.06 2.36
C GLN A 716 -39.43 17.99 1.50
N TYR A 717 -38.59 17.20 2.14
CA TYR A 717 -37.81 16.14 1.51
C TYR A 717 -37.84 14.87 2.37
N HIS A 718 -37.65 13.74 1.72
CA HIS A 718 -37.68 12.40 2.31
C HIS A 718 -36.31 11.75 2.19
N LEU A 719 -35.77 11.30 3.31
CA LEU A 719 -34.59 10.45 3.37
C LEU A 719 -35.02 8.99 3.34
N ARG A 720 -34.59 8.27 2.30
CA ARG A 720 -34.89 6.85 2.08
C ARG A 720 -33.61 6.02 2.11
N LEU A 721 -33.72 4.78 2.57
CA LEU A 721 -32.61 3.82 2.55
C LEU A 721 -32.87 2.65 1.62
N ALA A 722 -31.80 2.14 1.01
CA ALA A 722 -31.75 0.83 0.40
C ALA A 722 -30.47 0.09 0.83
N VAL A 723 -30.54 -1.23 0.99
CA VAL A 723 -29.37 -2.10 1.11
C VAL A 723 -29.29 -2.97 -0.13
N TYR A 724 -28.10 -3.17 -0.68
CA TYR A 724 -27.91 -3.93 -1.91
C TYR A 724 -26.56 -4.63 -1.96
N GLY A 725 -26.47 -5.67 -2.80
CA GLY A 725 -25.22 -6.39 -3.03
C GLY A 725 -24.17 -5.53 -3.74
N ALA A 726 -22.93 -5.50 -3.22
CA ALA A 726 -21.85 -4.68 -3.74
C ALA A 726 -21.39 -5.05 -5.16
N GLU A 727 -21.59 -6.31 -5.56
CA GLU A 727 -21.23 -6.88 -6.86
C GLU A 727 -22.47 -7.05 -7.76
N SER A 728 -23.56 -7.60 -7.22
CA SER A 728 -24.80 -7.90 -7.93
C SER A 728 -25.66 -6.67 -8.18
N LEU A 729 -25.48 -5.61 -7.39
CA LEU A 729 -26.30 -4.39 -7.37
C LEU A 729 -27.78 -4.63 -7.07
N ASN A 730 -28.14 -5.85 -6.65
CA ASN A 730 -29.51 -6.21 -6.32
C ASN A 730 -29.89 -5.68 -4.93
N ARG A 731 -30.99 -4.94 -4.85
CA ARG A 731 -31.54 -4.46 -3.56
C ARG A 731 -32.05 -5.63 -2.73
N VAL A 732 -31.77 -5.63 -1.44
CA VAL A 732 -32.23 -6.65 -0.48
C VAL A 732 -33.69 -6.37 -0.10
N PRO A 733 -34.57 -7.38 0.01
CA PRO A 733 -35.96 -7.20 0.47
C PRO A 733 -36.02 -6.52 1.84
N ILE A 734 -37.03 -5.68 2.10
CA ILE A 734 -37.16 -4.95 3.37
C ILE A 734 -38.41 -5.41 4.11
N SER A 735 -38.32 -5.58 5.43
CA SER A 735 -39.47 -5.68 6.33
C SER A 735 -39.39 -4.63 7.42
N VAL A 736 -40.54 -4.11 7.84
CA VAL A 736 -40.68 -3.19 8.99
C VAL A 736 -41.65 -3.84 9.98
N ASP A 737 -41.19 -4.06 11.21
CA ASP A 737 -41.96 -4.75 12.26
C ASP A 737 -42.55 -6.09 11.78
N ASP A 738 -41.70 -6.89 11.13
CA ASP A 738 -42.02 -8.18 10.50
C ASP A 738 -43.07 -8.13 9.38
N GLN A 739 -43.40 -6.94 8.87
CA GLN A 739 -44.25 -6.77 7.70
C GLN A 739 -43.41 -6.40 6.47
N PRO A 740 -43.50 -7.15 5.35
CA PRO A 740 -42.75 -6.83 4.15
C PRO A 740 -43.19 -5.47 3.59
N VAL A 741 -42.22 -4.63 3.23
CA VAL A 741 -42.48 -3.38 2.51
C VAL A 741 -42.87 -3.73 1.07
N ALA A 742 -44.07 -3.33 0.67
CA ALA A 742 -44.57 -3.54 -0.69
C ALA A 742 -43.99 -2.48 -1.64
N GLY A 743 -43.44 -2.92 -2.77
CA GLY A 743 -42.81 -2.06 -3.80
C GLY A 743 -41.52 -2.69 -4.36
N ALA A 744 -41.34 -2.70 -5.68
CA ALA A 744 -40.10 -3.21 -6.29
C ALA A 744 -38.89 -2.30 -6.07
N ASP A 745 -39.11 -1.03 -5.75
CA ASP A 745 -38.02 -0.12 -5.43
C ASP A 745 -37.26 -0.56 -4.17
N ARG A 746 -37.86 -1.34 -3.26
CA ARG A 746 -37.22 -1.82 -2.02
C ARG A 746 -36.53 -0.67 -1.29
N LEU A 747 -37.27 0.43 -1.14
CA LEU A 747 -36.86 1.62 -0.39
C LEU A 747 -37.65 1.71 0.91
N VAL A 748 -36.99 2.13 1.98
CA VAL A 748 -37.66 2.44 3.25
C VAL A 748 -37.51 3.92 3.57
N ASP A 749 -38.64 4.61 3.80
CA ASP A 749 -38.67 5.99 4.31
C ASP A 749 -38.13 5.99 5.75
N LEU A 750 -37.00 6.66 5.97
CA LEU A 750 -36.35 6.75 7.27
C LEU A 750 -36.78 8.00 8.04
N ALA A 751 -36.77 9.16 7.38
CA ALA A 751 -37.08 10.45 7.98
C ALA A 751 -37.56 11.48 6.94
N GLN A 752 -38.27 12.50 7.41
CA GLN A 752 -38.61 13.70 6.65
C GLN A 752 -37.84 14.90 7.20
N PHE A 753 -37.43 15.82 6.33
CA PHE A 753 -36.72 17.04 6.72
C PHE A 753 -37.08 18.19 5.79
N GLU A 754 -36.84 19.42 6.26
CA GLU A 754 -37.10 20.64 5.50
C GLU A 754 -35.79 21.20 4.94
N VAL A 755 -35.80 21.58 3.67
CA VAL A 755 -34.74 22.40 3.08
C VAL A 755 -35.16 23.86 3.16
N THR A 756 -34.23 24.70 3.61
CA THR A 756 -34.36 26.16 3.73
C THR A 756 -33.48 26.86 2.69
N PRO A 757 -33.71 28.16 2.40
CA PRO A 757 -32.89 28.91 1.46
C PRO A 757 -31.40 28.84 1.79
N ALA A 758 -30.55 28.90 0.75
CA ALA A 758 -29.11 28.86 0.92
C ALA A 758 -28.63 29.99 1.85
N GLN A 759 -27.86 29.65 2.88
CA GLN A 759 -27.26 30.65 3.78
C GLN A 759 -26.03 31.32 3.17
N LYS A 760 -25.32 30.59 2.30
CA LYS A 760 -24.17 31.08 1.53
C LYS A 760 -24.60 31.38 0.09
N PRO A 761 -24.12 32.47 -0.52
CA PRO A 761 -24.38 32.74 -1.93
C PRO A 761 -23.86 31.60 -2.80
N VAL A 762 -24.71 31.08 -3.69
CA VAL A 762 -24.33 30.06 -4.67
C VAL A 762 -23.51 30.71 -5.78
N THR A 763 -22.35 30.14 -6.08
CA THR A 763 -21.46 30.60 -7.17
C THR A 763 -21.59 29.71 -8.41
N ALA A 764 -21.02 30.17 -9.53
CA ALA A 764 -21.06 29.40 -10.77
C ALA A 764 -20.26 28.09 -10.71
N ASP A 765 -19.17 28.06 -9.91
CA ASP A 765 -18.35 26.87 -9.72
C ASP A 765 -19.09 25.79 -8.91
N ASP A 766 -20.04 26.19 -8.05
CA ASP A 766 -20.84 25.27 -7.23
C ASP A 766 -21.88 24.47 -8.06
N LEU A 767 -22.29 24.99 -9.22
CA LEU A 767 -23.48 24.51 -9.94
C LEU A 767 -23.21 23.40 -10.97
N GLU A 768 -21.94 23.07 -11.24
CA GLU A 768 -21.50 22.00 -12.17
C GLU A 768 -22.34 21.86 -13.46
N LEU A 769 -22.68 22.98 -14.10
CA LEU A 769 -23.62 22.99 -15.23
C LEU A 769 -23.09 22.24 -16.45
N ALA A 770 -23.85 21.26 -16.96
CA ALA A 770 -23.57 20.62 -18.25
C ALA A 770 -23.72 21.58 -19.44
N LEU A 771 -24.69 22.49 -19.39
CA LEU A 771 -24.91 23.52 -20.40
C LEU A 771 -25.20 24.89 -19.76
N PRO A 772 -24.18 25.75 -19.62
CA PRO A 772 -24.39 27.14 -19.20
C PRO A 772 -25.04 27.96 -20.33
N ILE A 773 -26.08 28.75 -20.00
CA ILE A 773 -26.83 29.57 -20.97
C ILE A 773 -26.77 31.05 -20.62
N GLN A 774 -27.00 31.41 -19.34
CA GLN A 774 -27.00 32.79 -18.84
C GLN A 774 -27.87 33.75 -19.67
N GLN A 775 -29.15 33.42 -19.82
CA GLN A 775 -30.09 34.21 -20.61
C GLN A 775 -31.25 34.74 -19.76
N GLU A 776 -31.40 36.05 -19.73
CA GLU A 776 -32.56 36.72 -19.13
C GLU A 776 -33.79 36.50 -20.04
N LEU A 777 -34.81 35.84 -19.51
CA LEU A 777 -36.04 35.51 -20.25
C LEU A 777 -37.19 36.46 -19.91
N LEU A 778 -37.23 36.99 -18.69
CA LEU A 778 -38.11 38.06 -18.24
C LEU A 778 -37.31 39.07 -17.43
N PRO A 779 -37.75 40.32 -17.26
CA PRO A 779 -37.05 41.30 -16.44
C PRO A 779 -36.75 40.74 -15.05
N GLY A 780 -35.47 40.48 -14.77
CA GLY A 780 -35.01 39.89 -13.53
C GLY A 780 -34.99 38.36 -13.45
N LEU A 781 -35.62 37.60 -14.34
CA LEU A 781 -35.58 36.13 -14.33
C LEU A 781 -34.64 35.60 -15.41
N THR A 782 -33.56 34.96 -14.98
CA THR A 782 -32.50 34.44 -15.82
C THR A 782 -32.47 32.92 -15.77
N LEU A 783 -32.39 32.28 -16.94
CA LEU A 783 -31.98 30.89 -17.05
C LEU A 783 -30.45 30.84 -16.99
N VAL A 784 -29.92 30.31 -15.90
CA VAL A 784 -28.47 30.16 -15.67
C VAL A 784 -27.93 29.06 -16.59
N GLY A 785 -28.61 27.91 -16.65
CA GLY A 785 -28.24 26.79 -17.49
C GLY A 785 -28.92 25.48 -17.10
N PHE A 786 -28.42 24.38 -17.64
CA PHE A 786 -28.85 23.03 -17.32
C PHE A 786 -27.72 22.25 -16.67
N GLU A 787 -28.01 21.61 -15.53
CA GLU A 787 -27.11 20.65 -14.89
C GLU A 787 -27.19 19.29 -15.61
N THR A 788 -28.39 18.88 -16.01
CA THR A 788 -28.62 17.71 -16.86
C THR A 788 -29.59 18.02 -17.99
N LEU A 789 -29.39 17.40 -19.14
CA LEU A 789 -30.23 17.54 -20.33
C LEU A 789 -30.71 16.16 -20.81
N PRO A 790 -31.81 16.10 -21.58
CA PRO A 790 -32.11 14.95 -22.41
C PRO A 790 -30.90 14.68 -23.32
N GLY A 791 -30.45 13.43 -23.42
CA GLY A 791 -29.33 13.09 -24.31
C GLY A 791 -29.61 13.46 -25.77
N ASP A 792 -28.56 13.65 -26.57
CA ASP A 792 -28.67 14.04 -27.99
C ASP A 792 -29.50 13.04 -28.83
N THR A 793 -29.61 11.81 -28.36
CA THR A 793 -30.41 10.75 -28.95
C THR A 793 -31.34 10.14 -27.91
N VAL A 794 -32.62 10.11 -28.20
CA VAL A 794 -33.69 9.57 -27.35
C VAL A 794 -34.56 8.62 -28.16
N ARG A 795 -35.32 7.74 -27.52
CA ARG A 795 -36.22 6.79 -28.20
C ARG A 795 -37.68 7.15 -28.02
N ALA A 796 -38.52 6.72 -28.97
CA ALA A 796 -39.97 6.78 -28.79
C ALA A 796 -40.40 5.99 -27.53
N GLY A 797 -41.22 6.61 -26.69
CA GLY A 797 -41.64 6.08 -25.39
C GLY A 797 -40.66 6.31 -24.24
N GLN A 798 -39.42 6.74 -24.51
CA GLN A 798 -38.41 6.95 -23.47
C GLN A 798 -38.78 8.13 -22.57
N GLU A 799 -38.60 7.97 -21.26
CA GLU A 799 -38.63 9.08 -20.30
C GLU A 799 -37.26 9.76 -20.25
N VAL A 800 -37.24 11.09 -20.31
CA VAL A 800 -36.05 11.93 -20.25
C VAL A 800 -36.22 12.99 -19.17
N GLY A 801 -35.15 13.26 -18.42
CA GLY A 801 -35.13 14.26 -17.36
C GLY A 801 -34.17 15.40 -17.67
N ALA A 802 -34.44 16.58 -17.12
CA ALA A 802 -33.54 17.71 -17.12
C ALA A 802 -33.56 18.41 -15.75
N SER A 803 -32.39 18.86 -15.30
CA SER A 803 -32.22 19.72 -14.13
C SER A 803 -31.84 21.12 -14.62
N VAL A 804 -32.65 22.11 -14.27
CA VAL A 804 -32.63 23.47 -14.83
C VAL A 804 -32.34 24.47 -13.72
N ILE A 805 -31.35 25.33 -13.90
CA ILE A 805 -30.96 26.33 -12.90
C ILE A 805 -31.46 27.72 -13.31
N TRP A 806 -32.19 28.36 -12.40
CA TRP A 806 -32.81 29.66 -12.55
C TRP A 806 -32.22 30.66 -11.57
N GLN A 807 -32.23 31.94 -11.92
CA GLN A 807 -31.84 33.04 -11.03
C GLN A 807 -32.84 34.18 -11.12
N LEU A 808 -33.29 34.69 -9.97
CA LEU A 808 -34.09 35.91 -9.89
C LEU A 808 -33.21 37.07 -9.42
N SER A 809 -32.85 37.99 -10.30
CA SER A 809 -32.06 39.19 -10.02
C SER A 809 -32.88 40.50 -9.95
N GLY A 810 -34.14 40.47 -10.37
CA GLY A 810 -35.03 41.64 -10.41
C GLY A 810 -36.03 41.68 -9.26
N ASP A 811 -37.10 42.47 -9.45
CA ASP A 811 -38.20 42.57 -8.49
C ASP A 811 -38.90 41.21 -8.33
N LYS A 812 -39.48 41.00 -7.14
CA LYS A 812 -40.23 39.80 -6.82
C LYS A 812 -41.38 39.58 -7.82
N LEU A 813 -41.46 38.36 -8.37
CA LEU A 813 -42.52 37.95 -9.29
C LEU A 813 -43.85 37.82 -8.55
N THR A 814 -44.96 38.24 -9.17
CA THR A 814 -46.32 38.14 -8.60
C THR A 814 -47.09 36.92 -9.07
N ASP A 815 -46.74 36.42 -10.25
CA ASP A 815 -47.38 35.28 -10.88
C ASP A 815 -46.46 34.05 -10.84
N ASP A 816 -47.07 32.88 -10.76
CA ASP A 816 -46.37 31.60 -10.83
C ASP A 816 -46.12 31.22 -12.30
N ILE A 817 -44.87 30.86 -12.59
CA ILE A 817 -44.39 30.52 -13.93
C ILE A 817 -44.12 29.02 -13.97
N THR A 818 -44.63 28.40 -15.02
CA THR A 818 -44.36 27.00 -15.34
C THR A 818 -43.44 26.88 -16.55
N MET A 819 -42.67 25.80 -16.61
CA MET A 819 -41.84 25.40 -17.73
C MET A 819 -42.32 24.10 -18.36
N GLN A 820 -42.16 23.98 -19.67
CA GLN A 820 -42.54 22.79 -20.44
C GLN A 820 -41.58 22.59 -21.61
N PHE A 821 -41.21 21.34 -21.90
CA PHE A 821 -40.49 21.03 -23.13
C PHE A 821 -41.47 20.92 -24.32
N ILE A 822 -41.15 21.68 -25.37
CA ILE A 822 -41.83 21.66 -26.66
C ILE A 822 -40.86 21.14 -27.70
N ALA A 823 -41.27 20.13 -28.44
CA ALA A 823 -40.50 19.58 -29.55
C ALA A 823 -41.20 19.87 -30.89
N LYS A 824 -40.41 20.23 -31.90
CA LYS A 824 -40.87 20.53 -33.24
C LYS A 824 -40.16 19.66 -34.29
N PRO A 825 -40.89 18.91 -35.12
CA PRO A 825 -40.30 18.22 -36.27
C PRO A 825 -39.74 19.21 -37.31
N GLU A 826 -38.65 18.84 -38.00
CA GLU A 826 -37.98 19.74 -38.97
C GLU A 826 -38.85 20.08 -40.20
N GLU A 827 -39.80 19.21 -40.59
CA GLU A 827 -40.67 19.40 -41.76
C GLU A 827 -42.13 19.70 -41.40
N GLY A 828 -42.60 20.93 -41.60
CA GLY A 828 -44.00 21.31 -41.87
C GLY A 828 -45.12 20.89 -40.90
N LYS A 829 -44.79 20.21 -39.79
CA LYS A 829 -45.72 19.61 -38.82
C LYS A 829 -45.90 20.48 -37.59
N ASN A 830 -46.97 20.21 -36.85
CA ASN A 830 -47.31 20.92 -35.62
C ASN A 830 -46.27 20.65 -34.52
N GLU A 831 -46.15 21.61 -33.62
CA GLU A 831 -45.34 21.49 -32.40
C GLU A 831 -46.11 20.68 -31.35
N PHE A 832 -45.39 19.93 -30.53
CA PHE A 832 -46.00 19.11 -29.47
C PHE A 832 -45.26 19.32 -28.16
N ALA A 833 -46.02 19.42 -27.07
CA ALA A 833 -45.45 19.32 -25.74
C ALA A 833 -45.05 17.87 -25.45
N ILE A 834 -43.84 17.67 -24.94
CA ILE A 834 -43.31 16.36 -24.56
C ILE A 834 -43.18 16.20 -23.04
N SER A 835 -43.47 17.24 -22.28
CA SER A 835 -43.65 17.21 -20.83
C SER A 835 -44.97 17.86 -20.44
N GLU A 836 -45.43 17.61 -19.21
CA GLU A 836 -46.43 18.47 -18.59
C GLU A 836 -45.80 19.81 -18.16
N PRO A 837 -46.58 20.89 -18.00
CA PRO A 837 -46.10 22.12 -17.38
C PRO A 837 -45.77 21.89 -15.91
N VAL A 838 -44.58 22.31 -15.47
CA VAL A 838 -44.13 22.20 -14.08
C VAL A 838 -43.59 23.53 -13.57
N ASP A 839 -43.76 23.82 -12.28
CA ASP A 839 -43.19 25.04 -11.69
C ASP A 839 -41.66 25.06 -11.79
N LEU A 840 -41.07 26.26 -11.98
CA LEU A 840 -39.64 26.41 -12.28
C LEU A 840 -38.70 25.80 -11.23
N ALA A 841 -39.10 25.76 -9.95
CA ALA A 841 -38.38 25.12 -8.85
C ALA A 841 -39.21 24.02 -8.16
N GLY A 842 -40.21 23.49 -8.87
CA GLY A 842 -41.14 22.50 -8.34
C GLY A 842 -42.29 23.09 -7.50
N PRO A 843 -43.32 22.27 -7.22
CA PRO A 843 -44.60 22.74 -6.66
C PRO A 843 -44.52 23.23 -5.22
N GLY A 844 -43.48 22.86 -4.48
CA GLY A 844 -43.26 23.32 -3.11
C GLY A 844 -42.75 24.76 -3.00
N TYR A 845 -42.18 25.33 -4.08
CA TYR A 845 -41.57 26.65 -4.08
C TYR A 845 -41.77 27.42 -5.39
N PRO A 846 -43.02 27.85 -5.68
CA PRO A 846 -43.36 28.50 -6.94
C PRO A 846 -42.77 29.92 -7.03
N THR A 847 -42.68 30.48 -8.26
CA THR A 847 -41.92 31.71 -8.53
C THR A 847 -42.42 32.94 -7.77
N SER A 848 -43.70 32.99 -7.36
CA SER A 848 -44.22 34.05 -6.51
C SER A 848 -43.66 34.06 -5.09
N GLN A 849 -42.96 33.01 -4.66
CA GLN A 849 -42.30 32.96 -3.35
C GLN A 849 -40.84 33.40 -3.39
N TRP A 850 -40.23 33.39 -4.58
CA TRP A 850 -38.80 33.64 -4.77
C TRP A 850 -38.41 35.06 -4.32
N GLN A 851 -37.18 35.18 -3.83
CA GLN A 851 -36.57 36.42 -3.40
C GLN A 851 -35.51 36.89 -4.40
N THR A 852 -35.31 38.21 -4.48
CA THR A 852 -34.25 38.79 -5.29
C THR A 852 -32.88 38.29 -4.82
N GLY A 853 -32.10 37.75 -5.73
CA GLY A 853 -30.78 37.15 -5.52
C GLY A 853 -30.80 35.62 -5.49
N GLU A 854 -31.96 34.97 -5.42
CA GLU A 854 -32.04 33.51 -5.32
C GLU A 854 -31.64 32.81 -6.63
N ILE A 855 -30.96 31.67 -6.48
CA ILE A 855 -30.62 30.73 -7.53
C ILE A 855 -31.26 29.39 -7.16
N LEU A 856 -32.12 28.85 -8.02
CA LEU A 856 -32.97 27.70 -7.71
C LEU A 856 -32.98 26.67 -8.84
N ARG A 857 -33.06 25.41 -8.46
CA ARG A 857 -33.06 24.24 -9.34
C ARG A 857 -34.49 23.73 -9.58
N GLY A 858 -34.84 23.55 -10.83
CA GLY A 858 -36.05 22.86 -11.26
C GLY A 858 -35.75 21.51 -11.86
N TRP A 859 -36.70 20.58 -11.76
CA TRP A 859 -36.64 19.31 -12.46
C TRP A 859 -37.78 19.21 -13.45
N LEU A 860 -37.46 18.81 -14.67
CA LEU A 860 -38.42 18.60 -15.74
C LEU A 860 -38.30 17.16 -16.22
N LYS A 861 -39.39 16.40 -16.15
CA LYS A 861 -39.52 15.07 -16.74
C LYS A 861 -40.40 15.14 -17.97
N ALA A 862 -39.93 14.56 -19.06
CA ALA A 862 -40.62 14.48 -20.33
C ALA A 862 -40.68 13.03 -20.79
N ARG A 863 -41.78 12.65 -21.44
CA ARG A 863 -41.90 11.38 -22.14
C ARG A 863 -41.94 11.65 -23.63
N ILE A 864 -41.03 11.03 -24.37
CA ILE A 864 -41.08 11.08 -25.83
C ILE A 864 -42.32 10.29 -26.27
N PRO A 865 -43.31 10.90 -26.94
CA PRO A 865 -44.52 10.18 -27.33
C PRO A 865 -44.20 8.93 -28.18
N PRO A 866 -44.91 7.81 -28.03
CA PRO A 866 -44.67 6.61 -28.84
C PRO A 866 -44.90 6.86 -30.35
N SER A 867 -45.78 7.82 -30.67
CA SER A 867 -46.10 8.25 -32.04
C SER A 867 -45.10 9.23 -32.65
N PHE A 868 -44.05 9.64 -31.92
CA PHE A 868 -43.04 10.55 -32.46
C PHE A 868 -42.30 9.92 -33.64
N GLU A 869 -42.16 10.68 -34.73
CA GLU A 869 -41.47 10.20 -35.91
C GLU A 869 -39.95 10.13 -35.66
N PRO A 870 -39.27 9.06 -36.11
CA PRO A 870 -37.82 9.00 -36.07
C PRO A 870 -37.20 10.13 -36.89
N GLY A 871 -36.19 10.81 -36.37
CA GLY A 871 -35.55 11.93 -37.06
C GLY A 871 -34.98 12.99 -36.12
N ILE A 872 -34.55 14.12 -36.69
CA ILE A 872 -34.07 15.27 -35.93
C ILE A 872 -35.25 16.19 -35.61
N HIS A 873 -35.36 16.58 -34.35
CA HIS A 873 -36.40 17.47 -33.82
C HIS A 873 -35.75 18.65 -33.11
N LYS A 874 -36.39 19.82 -33.19
CA LYS A 874 -35.95 21.02 -32.46
C LYS A 874 -36.61 21.05 -31.09
N LEU A 875 -35.80 21.05 -30.04
CA LEU A 875 -36.24 21.20 -28.66
C LEU A 875 -36.27 22.68 -28.27
N SER A 876 -37.35 23.07 -27.60
CA SER A 876 -37.48 24.39 -26.98
C SER A 876 -38.03 24.25 -25.56
N LEU A 877 -37.57 25.12 -24.67
CA LEU A 877 -38.18 25.33 -23.36
C LEU A 877 -39.22 26.44 -23.48
N SER A 878 -40.48 26.14 -23.22
CA SER A 878 -41.55 27.12 -23.12
C SER A 878 -41.76 27.51 -21.66
N LEU A 879 -41.92 28.80 -21.40
CA LEU A 879 -42.33 29.35 -20.11
C LEU A 879 -43.72 29.94 -20.25
N SER A 880 -44.62 29.58 -19.34
CA SER A 880 -46.01 30.05 -19.34
C SER A 880 -46.38 30.63 -17.99
N GLY A 881 -47.07 31.77 -18.02
CA GLY A 881 -47.75 32.34 -16.86
C GLY A 881 -49.18 31.80 -16.73
N PRO A 882 -50.03 32.38 -15.87
CA PRO A 882 -51.37 31.86 -15.60
C PRO A 882 -52.32 31.82 -16.80
N THR A 883 -52.08 32.67 -17.82
CA THR A 883 -53.01 32.84 -18.94
C THR A 883 -52.41 32.59 -20.32
N GLU A 884 -51.10 32.70 -20.49
CA GLU A 884 -50.44 32.55 -21.80
C GLU A 884 -48.94 32.21 -21.69
N GLU A 885 -48.36 31.75 -22.80
CA GLU A 885 -46.90 31.58 -22.95
C GLU A 885 -46.21 32.96 -22.91
N ILE A 886 -45.21 33.10 -22.06
CA ILE A 886 -44.52 34.37 -21.79
C ILE A 886 -43.10 34.40 -22.37
N ALA A 887 -42.43 33.26 -22.52
CA ALA A 887 -41.13 33.18 -23.18
C ALA A 887 -40.90 31.79 -23.78
N ARG A 888 -40.06 31.72 -24.82
CA ARG A 888 -39.64 30.46 -25.43
C ARG A 888 -38.17 30.50 -25.80
N LEU A 889 -37.44 29.46 -25.42
CA LEU A 889 -36.00 29.34 -25.64
C LEU A 889 -35.69 28.11 -26.49
N PRO A 890 -35.09 28.25 -27.69
CA PRO A 890 -34.58 27.11 -28.44
C PRO A 890 -33.35 26.51 -27.74
N LEU A 891 -33.39 25.21 -27.45
CA LEU A 891 -32.29 24.48 -26.80
C LEU A 891 -31.38 23.75 -27.79
N GLY A 892 -31.87 23.47 -29.00
CA GLY A 892 -31.10 22.82 -30.05
C GLY A 892 -31.84 21.65 -30.68
N ASP A 893 -31.09 20.84 -31.40
CA ASP A 893 -31.61 19.68 -32.13
C ASP A 893 -31.36 18.40 -31.30
N PHE A 894 -32.33 17.51 -31.25
CA PHE A 894 -32.19 16.17 -30.67
C PHE A 894 -32.73 15.12 -31.64
N ARG A 895 -32.14 13.93 -31.64
CA ARG A 895 -32.53 12.82 -32.51
C ARG A 895 -33.47 11.88 -31.77
N VAL A 896 -34.64 11.65 -32.35
CA VAL A 896 -35.51 10.55 -31.94
C VAL A 896 -35.19 9.34 -32.79
N GLU A 897 -34.66 8.30 -32.15
CA GLU A 897 -34.55 6.97 -32.74
C GLU A 897 -35.87 6.22 -32.53
N GLY A 898 -36.36 5.62 -33.60
CA GLY A 898 -37.43 4.63 -33.50
C GLY A 898 -37.02 3.37 -34.23
N TRP A 899 -37.83 2.34 -34.07
CA TRP A 899 -37.67 1.08 -34.77
C TRP A 899 -38.68 0.96 -35.91
N ALA A 900 -38.43 0.01 -36.80
CA ALA A 900 -39.37 -0.32 -37.85
C ALA A 900 -40.67 -0.86 -37.21
N ARG A 901 -41.72 -0.05 -37.24
CA ARG A 901 -43.06 -0.43 -36.77
C ARG A 901 -43.58 -1.56 -37.65
N ASN A 902 -43.95 -2.70 -37.06
CA ASN A 902 -44.53 -3.83 -37.78
C ASN A 902 -45.99 -4.03 -37.37
N PHE A 903 -46.91 -4.04 -38.33
CA PHE A 903 -48.33 -4.30 -38.11
C PHE A 903 -48.81 -5.55 -38.85
N GLU A 904 -47.87 -6.31 -39.44
CA GLU A 904 -48.18 -7.60 -40.06
C GLU A 904 -48.08 -8.71 -39.01
N PRO A 905 -49.12 -9.54 -38.84
CA PRO A 905 -49.13 -10.61 -37.85
C PRO A 905 -47.98 -11.61 -38.06
N PRO A 906 -47.18 -11.92 -37.02
CA PRO A 906 -46.12 -12.92 -37.11
C PRO A 906 -46.70 -14.33 -37.20
N GLN A 907 -45.89 -15.29 -37.65
CA GLN A 907 -46.21 -16.72 -37.64
C GLN A 907 -45.30 -17.47 -36.68
N PRO A 908 -45.62 -17.49 -35.37
CA PRO A 908 -44.83 -18.21 -34.37
C PRO A 908 -44.93 -19.73 -34.57
N GLN A 909 -43.90 -20.47 -34.13
CA GLN A 909 -43.90 -21.93 -34.08
C GLN A 909 -44.95 -22.46 -33.08
N VAL A 910 -45.13 -21.75 -31.96
CA VAL A 910 -46.14 -22.05 -30.94
C VAL A 910 -47.03 -20.83 -30.77
N GLU A 911 -48.30 -20.95 -31.17
CA GLU A 911 -49.32 -19.93 -30.88
C GLU A 911 -49.77 -20.02 -29.41
N ILE A 912 -49.84 -18.88 -28.72
CA ILE A 912 -50.20 -18.81 -27.29
C ILE A 912 -51.46 -17.97 -27.08
N LYS A 913 -51.52 -16.76 -27.66
CA LYS A 913 -52.64 -15.79 -27.55
C LYS A 913 -53.03 -15.52 -26.10
N ALA A 914 -52.06 -15.07 -25.30
CA ALA A 914 -52.28 -14.71 -23.89
C ALA A 914 -52.34 -13.19 -23.72
N ASN A 915 -53.47 -12.67 -23.23
CA ASN A 915 -53.65 -11.24 -23.02
C ASN A 915 -53.16 -10.84 -21.62
N TYR A 916 -52.32 -9.82 -21.53
CA TYR A 916 -51.78 -9.26 -20.30
C TYR A 916 -52.41 -7.88 -20.03
N GLY A 917 -53.36 -7.86 -19.09
CA GLY A 917 -53.98 -6.65 -18.57
C GLY A 917 -54.62 -5.72 -19.61
N ASP A 918 -55.12 -6.25 -20.72
CA ASP A 918 -55.63 -5.50 -21.88
C ASP A 918 -54.60 -4.54 -22.54
N GLN A 919 -53.31 -4.70 -22.21
CA GLN A 919 -52.23 -3.85 -22.74
C GLN A 919 -51.37 -4.52 -23.80
N ALA A 920 -51.10 -5.82 -23.67
CA ALA A 920 -50.40 -6.59 -24.69
C ALA A 920 -50.87 -8.04 -24.76
N GLU A 921 -50.87 -8.61 -25.96
CA GLU A 921 -51.08 -10.03 -26.20
C GLU A 921 -49.75 -10.70 -26.55
N LEU A 922 -49.39 -11.78 -25.84
CA LEU A 922 -48.34 -12.70 -26.26
C LEU A 922 -48.92 -13.60 -27.36
N VAL A 923 -48.60 -13.27 -28.61
CA VAL A 923 -49.07 -13.96 -29.82
C VAL A 923 -48.49 -15.38 -29.89
N GLY A 924 -47.20 -15.53 -29.61
CA GLY A 924 -46.54 -16.84 -29.60
C GLY A 924 -45.04 -16.79 -29.32
N LEU A 925 -44.41 -17.97 -29.40
CA LEU A 925 -43.00 -18.21 -29.06
C LEU A 925 -42.33 -19.08 -30.13
N ASP A 926 -41.08 -18.76 -30.47
CA ASP A 926 -40.13 -19.70 -31.08
C ASP A 926 -39.03 -20.04 -30.08
N ALA A 927 -38.82 -21.33 -29.81
CA ALA A 927 -37.74 -21.81 -28.94
C ALA A 927 -36.74 -22.63 -29.76
N ALA A 928 -35.44 -22.35 -29.61
CA ALA A 928 -34.40 -23.02 -30.40
C ALA A 928 -34.19 -24.50 -30.02
N ALA A 929 -34.59 -24.91 -28.82
CA ALA A 929 -34.45 -26.29 -28.33
C ALA A 929 -35.53 -26.63 -27.30
N ASN A 930 -36.00 -27.89 -27.35
CA ASN A 930 -36.93 -28.45 -26.37
C ASN A 930 -36.21 -29.38 -25.36
N THR A 931 -34.88 -29.49 -25.47
CA THR A 931 -34.03 -30.27 -24.56
C THR A 931 -32.73 -29.52 -24.28
N LEU A 932 -32.36 -29.39 -23.01
CA LEU A 932 -31.15 -28.69 -22.54
C LEU A 932 -30.35 -29.58 -21.57
N SER A 933 -29.07 -29.29 -21.40
CA SER A 933 -28.24 -29.80 -20.30
C SER A 933 -27.97 -28.69 -19.27
N PRO A 934 -27.70 -29.02 -18.00
CA PRO A 934 -27.33 -28.02 -16.99
C PRO A 934 -26.16 -27.14 -17.46
N GLY A 935 -26.32 -25.82 -17.36
CA GLY A 935 -25.36 -24.83 -17.88
C GLY A 935 -25.61 -24.37 -19.33
N ASP A 936 -26.55 -24.98 -20.06
CA ASP A 936 -26.97 -24.49 -21.39
C ASP A 936 -27.81 -23.20 -21.28
N THR A 937 -28.09 -22.57 -22.42
CA THR A 937 -28.92 -21.36 -22.50
C THR A 937 -30.11 -21.58 -23.43
N LEU A 938 -31.33 -21.33 -22.94
CA LEU A 938 -32.53 -21.30 -23.75
C LEU A 938 -32.57 -20.01 -24.57
N SER A 939 -32.58 -20.13 -25.91
CA SER A 939 -32.88 -19.01 -26.80
C SER A 939 -34.37 -19.02 -27.15
N ALA A 940 -35.10 -18.02 -26.66
CA ALA A 940 -36.55 -17.87 -26.80
C ALA A 940 -36.87 -16.54 -27.51
N ARG A 941 -37.66 -16.60 -28.59
CA ARG A 941 -38.16 -15.42 -29.30
C ARG A 941 -39.66 -15.27 -29.05
N LEU A 942 -40.03 -14.19 -28.39
CA LEU A 942 -41.41 -13.85 -28.08
C LEU A 942 -41.97 -12.88 -29.12
N TYR A 943 -43.22 -13.10 -29.50
CA TYR A 943 -43.98 -12.22 -30.37
C TYR A 943 -45.10 -11.59 -29.56
N TRP A 944 -45.06 -10.28 -29.41
CA TRP A 944 -46.06 -9.50 -28.68
C TRP A 944 -46.88 -8.67 -29.67
N GLN A 945 -48.17 -8.48 -29.39
CA GLN A 945 -49.01 -7.47 -30.01
C GLN A 945 -49.41 -6.46 -28.94
N ALA A 946 -49.18 -5.18 -29.19
CA ALA A 946 -49.68 -4.12 -28.30
C ALA A 946 -51.18 -3.93 -28.51
N GLU A 947 -51.98 -4.05 -27.46
CA GLU A 947 -53.44 -3.85 -27.52
C GLU A 947 -53.83 -2.40 -27.19
N SER A 948 -53.06 -1.76 -26.32
CA SER A 948 -53.20 -0.35 -25.96
C SER A 948 -51.85 0.29 -25.63
N GLU A 949 -51.82 1.63 -25.48
CA GLU A 949 -50.59 2.34 -25.08
C GLU A 949 -50.26 2.07 -23.61
N PHE A 950 -48.98 1.85 -23.32
CA PHE A 950 -48.50 1.67 -21.95
C PHE A 950 -48.24 3.01 -21.27
N ALA A 951 -48.87 3.21 -20.10
CA ALA A 951 -48.62 4.38 -19.26
C ALA A 951 -47.28 4.31 -18.50
N GLU A 952 -46.69 3.13 -18.35
CA GLU A 952 -45.45 2.89 -17.61
C GLU A 952 -44.61 1.86 -18.37
N ASP A 953 -43.30 1.81 -18.11
CA ASP A 953 -42.42 0.85 -18.78
C ASP A 953 -42.41 -0.49 -18.03
N TYR A 954 -42.64 -1.58 -18.75
CA TYR A 954 -42.72 -2.93 -18.24
C TYR A 954 -41.53 -3.76 -18.72
N LYS A 955 -40.95 -4.53 -17.81
CA LYS A 955 -40.01 -5.58 -18.15
C LYS A 955 -40.76 -6.88 -18.39
N VAL A 956 -40.27 -7.65 -19.35
CA VAL A 956 -40.68 -9.04 -19.52
C VAL A 956 -39.71 -9.89 -18.73
N PHE A 957 -40.25 -10.84 -17.97
CA PHE A 957 -39.48 -11.92 -17.38
C PHE A 957 -39.71 -13.22 -18.15
N VAL A 958 -38.65 -14.01 -18.30
CA VAL A 958 -38.73 -15.40 -18.75
C VAL A 958 -38.02 -16.26 -17.70
N GLN A 959 -38.76 -17.18 -17.11
CA GLN A 959 -38.32 -18.03 -16.00
C GLN A 959 -38.38 -19.51 -16.39
N LEU A 960 -37.41 -20.30 -15.91
CA LEU A 960 -37.35 -21.76 -16.03
C LEU A 960 -37.63 -22.36 -14.66
N ILE A 961 -38.77 -23.03 -14.52
CA ILE A 961 -39.23 -23.64 -13.28
C ILE A 961 -39.06 -25.16 -13.40
N GLY A 962 -38.29 -25.74 -12.49
CA GLY A 962 -37.94 -27.17 -12.49
C GLY A 962 -39.03 -28.08 -11.92
N PRO A 963 -38.82 -29.41 -11.98
CA PRO A 963 -39.78 -30.40 -11.48
C PRO A 963 -39.96 -30.36 -9.95
N ASP A 964 -39.02 -29.75 -9.23
CA ASP A 964 -39.08 -29.45 -7.80
C ASP A 964 -39.92 -28.21 -7.47
N GLY A 965 -40.41 -27.49 -8.48
CA GLY A 965 -41.15 -26.25 -8.35
C GLY A 965 -40.27 -25.02 -8.06
N LEU A 966 -38.95 -25.17 -8.17
CA LEU A 966 -37.99 -24.09 -7.93
C LEU A 966 -37.57 -23.41 -9.24
N LEU A 967 -37.09 -22.18 -9.13
CA LEU A 967 -36.54 -21.42 -10.23
C LEU A 967 -35.08 -21.82 -10.50
N HIS A 968 -34.77 -22.21 -11.73
CA HIS A 968 -33.43 -22.67 -12.14
C HIS A 968 -32.82 -21.85 -13.29
N GLY A 969 -33.53 -20.83 -13.76
CA GLY A 969 -33.04 -19.89 -14.77
C GLY A 969 -34.02 -18.74 -14.94
N GLN A 970 -33.53 -17.52 -15.08
CA GLN A 970 -34.36 -16.33 -15.25
C GLN A 970 -33.62 -15.26 -16.04
N VAL A 971 -34.38 -14.48 -16.80
CA VAL A 971 -33.93 -13.20 -17.36
C VAL A 971 -35.07 -12.19 -17.25
N ASP A 972 -34.72 -10.94 -16.97
CA ASP A 972 -35.63 -9.80 -16.90
C ASP A 972 -35.04 -8.67 -17.71
N GLN A 973 -35.75 -8.22 -18.74
CA GLN A 973 -35.27 -7.12 -19.56
C GLN A 973 -36.41 -6.25 -20.05
N ILE A 974 -36.08 -4.99 -20.32
CA ILE A 974 -36.92 -4.15 -21.17
C ILE A 974 -36.91 -4.80 -22.57
N PRO A 975 -38.06 -4.91 -23.26
CA PRO A 975 -38.13 -5.62 -24.53
C PRO A 975 -37.09 -5.15 -25.56
N GLY A 976 -36.58 -6.09 -26.35
CA GLY A 976 -35.51 -5.87 -27.32
C GLY A 976 -34.15 -5.53 -26.68
N GLY A 977 -33.92 -5.94 -25.44
CA GLY A 977 -32.72 -5.52 -24.68
C GLY A 977 -32.68 -4.00 -24.43
N GLY A 978 -33.84 -3.38 -24.24
CA GLY A 978 -34.01 -1.93 -24.10
C GLY A 978 -34.28 -1.18 -25.41
N GLN A 979 -34.33 -1.86 -26.56
CA GLN A 979 -34.62 -1.24 -27.85
C GLN A 979 -36.10 -0.90 -28.04
N PHE A 980 -37.01 -1.64 -27.39
CA PHE A 980 -38.45 -1.51 -27.55
C PHE A 980 -39.15 -1.32 -26.20
N PRO A 981 -38.91 -0.21 -25.46
CA PRO A 981 -39.62 0.03 -24.20
C PRO A 981 -41.14 -0.01 -24.42
N THR A 982 -41.89 -0.58 -23.48
CA THR A 982 -43.34 -0.83 -23.69
C THR A 982 -44.12 0.47 -23.83
N THR A 983 -43.66 1.53 -23.17
CA THR A 983 -44.17 2.91 -23.34
C THR A 983 -44.04 3.44 -24.76
N GLY A 984 -43.19 2.81 -25.58
CA GLY A 984 -42.98 3.16 -26.98
C GLY A 984 -43.83 2.34 -27.96
N TRP A 985 -44.58 1.32 -27.51
CA TRP A 985 -45.39 0.44 -28.37
C TRP A 985 -46.68 1.14 -28.82
N LEU A 986 -47.04 1.00 -30.09
CA LEU A 986 -48.29 1.54 -30.64
C LEU A 986 -49.40 0.47 -30.69
N PRO A 987 -50.67 0.82 -30.44
CA PRO A 987 -51.77 -0.14 -30.55
C PRO A 987 -51.80 -0.83 -31.93
N GLY A 988 -51.90 -2.16 -31.92
CA GLY A 988 -51.83 -3.06 -33.07
C GLY A 988 -50.42 -3.41 -33.55
N GLU A 989 -49.37 -2.84 -32.96
CA GLU A 989 -47.98 -3.13 -33.33
C GLU A 989 -47.52 -4.49 -32.82
N TYR A 990 -46.80 -5.23 -33.67
CA TYR A 990 -46.14 -6.48 -33.33
C TYR A 990 -44.66 -6.27 -32.99
N ILE A 991 -44.26 -6.70 -31.80
CA ILE A 991 -42.88 -6.63 -31.31
C ILE A 991 -42.28 -8.03 -31.30
N THR A 992 -41.12 -8.18 -31.94
CA THR A 992 -40.32 -9.41 -31.92
C THR A 992 -39.17 -9.23 -30.94
N ASP A 993 -39.07 -10.13 -29.97
CA ASP A 993 -38.23 -9.93 -28.80
C ASP A 993 -37.47 -11.19 -28.41
N ASP A 994 -36.14 -11.06 -28.29
CA ASP A 994 -35.22 -12.19 -28.15
C ASP A 994 -34.66 -12.28 -26.72
N TYR A 995 -34.74 -13.48 -26.13
CA TYR A 995 -34.34 -13.79 -24.77
C TYR A 995 -33.33 -14.94 -24.72
N ALA A 996 -32.30 -14.79 -23.91
CA ALA A 996 -31.31 -15.81 -23.61
C ALA A 996 -31.36 -16.15 -22.11
N VAL A 997 -31.94 -17.29 -21.75
CA VAL A 997 -32.13 -17.71 -20.35
C VAL A 997 -31.13 -18.79 -20.00
N ALA A 998 -30.14 -18.47 -19.17
CA ALA A 998 -29.15 -19.43 -18.71
C ALA A 998 -29.78 -20.39 -17.69
N LEU A 999 -29.59 -21.69 -17.91
CA LEU A 999 -30.01 -22.75 -16.99
C LEU A 999 -28.89 -23.00 -15.97
N ALA A 1000 -29.24 -23.10 -14.69
CA ALA A 1000 -28.30 -23.36 -13.60
C ALA A 1000 -27.48 -24.63 -13.85
N SER A 1001 -26.19 -24.61 -13.47
CA SER A 1001 -25.27 -25.74 -13.69
C SER A 1001 -25.59 -26.97 -12.85
N ASP A 1002 -26.39 -26.80 -11.79
CA ASP A 1002 -26.86 -27.83 -10.87
C ASP A 1002 -28.36 -28.13 -11.05
N ALA A 1003 -28.97 -27.64 -12.14
CA ALA A 1003 -30.37 -27.88 -12.47
C ALA A 1003 -30.68 -29.40 -12.53
N PRO A 1004 -31.68 -29.89 -11.78
CA PRO A 1004 -32.03 -31.32 -11.78
C PRO A 1004 -32.58 -31.77 -13.15
N PRO A 1005 -32.30 -33.01 -13.59
CA PRO A 1005 -32.91 -33.54 -14.80
C PRO A 1005 -34.42 -33.73 -14.62
N GLY A 1006 -35.21 -33.42 -15.64
CA GLY A 1006 -36.66 -33.52 -15.60
C GLY A 1006 -37.37 -32.54 -16.51
N ASP A 1007 -38.69 -32.42 -16.35
CA ASP A 1007 -39.54 -31.52 -17.13
C ASP A 1007 -39.59 -30.14 -16.47
N TYR A 1008 -39.40 -29.10 -17.28
CA TYR A 1008 -39.38 -27.70 -16.88
C TYR A 1008 -40.55 -26.95 -17.52
N GLN A 1009 -41.06 -25.97 -16.78
CA GLN A 1009 -42.04 -25.00 -17.27
C GLN A 1009 -41.35 -23.67 -17.58
N ILE A 1010 -41.73 -23.07 -18.72
CA ILE A 1010 -41.31 -21.72 -19.08
C ILE A 1010 -42.41 -20.77 -18.62
N ALA A 1011 -42.11 -19.87 -17.68
CA ALA A 1011 -43.04 -18.85 -17.21
C ALA A 1011 -42.70 -17.49 -17.81
N ILE A 1012 -43.67 -16.86 -18.49
CA ILE A 1012 -43.52 -15.57 -19.17
C ILE A 1012 -44.52 -14.57 -18.59
N GLY A 1013 -44.07 -13.36 -18.28
CA GLY A 1013 -44.97 -12.29 -17.88
C GLY A 1013 -44.34 -10.90 -17.95
N LEU A 1014 -45.17 -9.90 -17.71
CA LEU A 1014 -44.82 -8.48 -17.72
C LEU A 1014 -44.94 -7.91 -16.30
N TYR A 1015 -43.99 -7.09 -15.88
CA TYR A 1015 -44.07 -6.36 -14.62
C TYR A 1015 -43.49 -4.96 -14.71
N ASN A 1016 -44.07 -4.03 -13.96
CA ASN A 1016 -43.52 -2.69 -13.83
C ASN A 1016 -42.29 -2.77 -12.90
N SER A 1017 -41.12 -2.32 -13.40
CA SER A 1017 -39.87 -2.43 -12.66
C SER A 1017 -39.74 -1.48 -11.45
N ASN A 1018 -40.53 -0.41 -11.40
CA ASN A 1018 -40.59 0.53 -10.28
C ASN A 1018 -41.49 0.01 -9.15
N THR A 1019 -42.63 -0.60 -9.49
CA THR A 1019 -43.62 -1.05 -8.48
C THR A 1019 -43.55 -2.54 -8.17
N GLY A 1020 -43.01 -3.36 -9.08
CA GLY A 1020 -42.95 -4.82 -8.96
C GLY A 1020 -44.25 -5.51 -9.30
N GLN A 1021 -45.28 -4.73 -9.63
CA GLN A 1021 -46.59 -5.24 -9.94
C GLN A 1021 -46.57 -5.94 -11.30
N ARG A 1022 -46.97 -7.21 -11.31
CA ARG A 1022 -47.14 -8.02 -12.51
C ARG A 1022 -48.50 -7.74 -13.15
N LEU A 1023 -48.56 -7.76 -14.47
CA LEU A 1023 -49.82 -7.68 -15.18
C LEU A 1023 -50.57 -9.02 -15.08
N PRO A 1024 -51.89 -9.01 -14.79
CA PRO A 1024 -52.69 -10.22 -14.83
C PRO A 1024 -52.76 -10.75 -16.26
N VAL A 1025 -52.82 -12.08 -16.41
CA VAL A 1025 -52.89 -12.74 -17.71
C VAL A 1025 -54.18 -13.56 -17.86
N GLU A 1026 -54.84 -13.42 -19.01
CA GLU A 1026 -56.04 -14.17 -19.37
C GLU A 1026 -55.77 -15.11 -20.56
N SER A 1027 -55.70 -16.43 -20.29
CA SER A 1027 -55.69 -17.50 -21.31
C SER A 1027 -55.86 -18.89 -20.66
N PRO A 1028 -56.36 -19.93 -21.38
CA PRO A 1028 -56.59 -21.28 -20.83
C PRO A 1028 -55.33 -21.95 -20.25
N ASP A 1029 -54.14 -21.61 -20.75
CA ASP A 1029 -52.86 -22.22 -20.38
C ASP A 1029 -52.02 -21.33 -19.45
N CYS A 1030 -52.55 -20.19 -19.01
CA CYS A 1030 -51.85 -19.23 -18.16
C CYS A 1030 -52.47 -19.19 -16.75
N GLN A 1031 -51.67 -18.86 -15.73
CA GLN A 1031 -52.12 -18.78 -14.34
C GLN A 1031 -51.80 -17.42 -13.74
N SER A 1032 -52.83 -16.73 -13.25
CA SER A 1032 -52.72 -15.46 -12.51
C SER A 1032 -52.03 -14.34 -13.28
N ASP A 1033 -50.70 -14.29 -13.26
CA ASP A 1033 -49.85 -13.20 -13.74
C ASP A 1033 -48.69 -13.67 -14.65
N ALA A 1034 -48.66 -14.96 -15.01
CA ALA A 1034 -47.69 -15.54 -15.92
C ALA A 1034 -48.32 -16.62 -16.81
N CYS A 1035 -47.86 -16.72 -18.05
CA CYS A 1035 -48.21 -17.85 -18.91
C CYS A 1035 -47.19 -18.98 -18.73
N LEU A 1036 -47.67 -20.18 -18.40
CA LEU A 1036 -46.85 -21.34 -18.05
C LEU A 1036 -46.86 -22.33 -19.20
N LEU A 1037 -45.76 -22.36 -19.97
CA LEU A 1037 -45.64 -23.23 -21.13
C LEU A 1037 -44.88 -24.51 -20.78
N PRO A 1038 -45.46 -25.70 -20.99
CA PRO A 1038 -44.76 -26.96 -20.84
C PRO A 1038 -43.87 -27.26 -22.07
N GLY A 1039 -42.98 -28.25 -21.95
CA GLY A 1039 -42.30 -28.84 -23.12
C GLY A 1039 -40.78 -28.62 -23.20
N LEU A 1040 -40.14 -28.18 -22.12
CA LEU A 1040 -38.69 -28.15 -21.98
C LEU A 1040 -38.23 -29.30 -21.09
N THR A 1041 -37.30 -30.14 -21.56
CA THR A 1041 -36.73 -31.26 -20.76
C THR A 1041 -35.24 -31.04 -20.52
N VAL A 1042 -34.77 -31.24 -19.29
CA VAL A 1042 -33.33 -31.19 -18.93
C VAL A 1042 -32.78 -32.60 -18.74
N GLN A 1043 -31.65 -32.93 -19.38
CA GLN A 1043 -31.00 -34.25 -19.35
C GLN A 1043 -29.81 -34.35 -18.40
#